data_AF-A0A1L7WA68-F1
#
_entry.id   AF-A0A1L7WA68-F1
#
_cell.length_a   1.000
_cell.length_b   1.000
_cell.length_c   1.000
_cell.angle_alpha   90.00
_cell.angle_beta   90.00
_cell.angle_gamma   90.00
#
_symmetry.space_group_name_H-M   'P 1'
#
loop_
_entity.id
_entity.type
_entity.pdbx_description
1 polymer ?
#
loop_
_entity_poly.entity_id
_entity_poly.type
_entity_poly.pdbx_seq_one_letter_code
_entity_poly.pdbx_strand_id
1 'polypeptide(L)'
;MATLDTLKQALRQTARATAPHATQPLSHVEYSAGFDVLFQGSETTTYQKFIVPQLSSLLRRLLKSRGYISLLEIGPGPKSVVGYLPYHIRRKVRRYVAFEPNDLFAIRLDDWFHPISGTEPPLPCLERRPDIHQMPFTPDNDNKNTRSGTSVRTSDGEKFDVVLFCHSMYGMKPKRKFIEQALKSLDEHPEPGIVAVFHRDGDLNLDGLVCHSTASFPTGVVRVATDDEKMDRFTSFIAGFTFADAKMDEAIRGEWRELCHALGRCEKAHPDHLLFGSPNMMATFTKHAITLPDLMAQMPLVDKGRRIKNQEARLHRPASIVRPKQIQHIQQCVKWALEQNVGLTVIGGSHSGQCLWPNVVAIDMGAFDQVHTVITETEGEGPNLDSTPLVIAEAGCNTGDIIRKTMAVGLTVPMGARPSVGSGLWLQGGVGHLARLHGLACDAIVGAVMVSVASGQVLYVGRVPSKYRPAGAMKSEDESDILWALKGAGTNFGIIVSVVFEAHAARTYCVRNWTIPLKDDHEARLKLHEFDQCTKTLARHCSADAYLYSNNAQIHLGVTLIESATTKVASQSHTLIDSSLGPEASLETVDGVGLFETEMYVSGMHGGHGGGKTASFKRCLFLKQIGAVDITDILLAAIETRPSPLCYIHLLQGGGALSDVADDATAFGCRDWDFACVITAVWPRDQGGTEVALDAVQWVYNVARDLLPLSSGAYRADLGPDPRDMPLAAMAFGPNGPRLAWLKETLDPRKVLAYACPLPTPPIKQKLIILVTGESGVGKDYCADIWVSMFTRYAHKHCKARKASISDTTKGEYAAATGADLNALLVNRAYKEQHRPALTAFFKEQMRQQPRLREKHFLNVVSGATDTDVLVITGMRDEAPTATLSHLVPNSRLLDIRVTASEKTRQARRKCRVNAKNLHDHCNNDDRGSNGSNCKSNSTMLNYRHSLVFDNEATGDDGARRFADKYLLPLLHKDLERLATMVVPVPDFPRPGISFRHVLNVAQRQGGLALCTSLLRTQFKGDWGKVGAVACCEAGGFVYASALAQQVNVPLALIREAGKLPPPTVSVKKPSSHISGSEAEDVGGKRIEMSQDLIPRGASVVVIDDVLATGKTLYAVLQLLAEAGIGNENISIMVVAEFPVHHGRELLYHHGFGDISIQSLLVFDGV
;
A
#
# COMPACT_ATOMS: atom_id res chain seq x y z
N MET A 1 -6.21 -31.75 -3.14
CA MET A 1 -6.34 -31.53 -4.61
C MET A 1 -4.98 -31.31 -5.25
N ALA A 2 -4.58 -32.15 -6.21
CA ALA A 2 -3.31 -32.03 -6.94
C ALA A 2 -3.32 -30.90 -7.99
N THR A 3 -2.13 -30.44 -8.41
CA THR A 3 -1.98 -29.50 -9.54
C THR A 3 -1.95 -30.22 -10.89
N LEU A 4 -2.15 -29.49 -11.98
CA LEU A 4 -2.01 -30.03 -13.35
C LEU A 4 -0.59 -30.53 -13.65
N ASP A 5 0.45 -29.92 -13.10
CA ASP A 5 1.81 -30.43 -13.31
C ASP A 5 2.06 -31.72 -12.53
N THR A 6 1.56 -31.80 -11.28
CA THR A 6 1.55 -33.06 -10.52
C THR A 6 0.82 -34.16 -11.28
N LEU A 7 -0.36 -33.86 -11.83
CA LEU A 7 -1.11 -34.80 -12.66
C LEU A 7 -0.30 -35.20 -13.90
N LYS A 8 0.28 -34.23 -14.63
CA LYS A 8 1.11 -34.48 -15.80
C LYS A 8 2.30 -35.40 -15.50
N GLN A 9 2.99 -35.18 -14.39
CA GLN A 9 4.10 -36.02 -13.97
C GLN A 9 3.62 -37.45 -13.68
N ALA A 10 2.51 -37.60 -12.96
CA ALA A 10 1.91 -38.91 -12.67
C ALA A 10 1.51 -39.66 -13.95
N LEU A 11 0.75 -39.02 -14.86
CA LEU A 11 0.34 -39.61 -16.14
C LEU A 11 1.55 -40.10 -16.96
N ARG A 12 2.62 -39.28 -17.01
CA ARG A 12 3.86 -39.62 -17.72
C ARG A 12 4.66 -40.73 -17.06
N GLN A 13 4.65 -40.82 -15.73
CA GLN A 13 5.31 -41.90 -15.01
C GLN A 13 4.61 -43.22 -15.25
N THR A 14 3.28 -43.25 -15.16
CA THR A 14 2.46 -44.43 -15.47
C THR A 14 2.69 -44.90 -16.90
N ALA A 15 2.67 -43.98 -17.87
CA ALA A 15 2.98 -44.28 -19.27
C ALA A 15 4.36 -44.93 -19.46
N ARG A 16 5.39 -44.46 -18.75
CA ARG A 16 6.75 -45.02 -18.82
C ARG A 16 6.85 -46.41 -18.21
N ALA A 17 6.06 -46.70 -17.18
CA ALA A 17 6.03 -48.02 -16.55
C ALA A 17 5.35 -49.05 -17.46
N THR A 18 4.27 -48.65 -18.15
CA THR A 18 3.43 -49.55 -18.96
C THR A 18 3.91 -49.70 -20.41
N ALA A 19 4.49 -48.64 -21.01
CA ALA A 19 4.85 -48.62 -22.44
C ALA A 19 6.02 -47.66 -22.77
N PRO A 20 7.28 -48.03 -22.49
CA PRO A 20 8.43 -47.12 -22.56
C PRO A 20 8.81 -46.60 -23.96
N HIS A 21 8.29 -47.17 -25.05
CA HIS A 21 8.75 -46.88 -26.43
C HIS A 21 7.64 -46.69 -27.50
N ALA A 22 6.38 -46.46 -27.13
CA ALA A 22 5.24 -46.46 -28.07
C ALA A 22 4.40 -45.15 -28.10
N THR A 23 4.96 -44.00 -27.73
CA THR A 23 4.23 -42.72 -27.69
C THR A 23 4.38 -41.93 -29.00
N GLN A 24 3.30 -41.31 -29.48
CA GLN A 24 3.30 -40.37 -30.59
C GLN A 24 2.86 -38.97 -30.13
N PRO A 25 3.40 -37.87 -30.71
CA PRO A 25 2.89 -36.53 -30.45
C PRO A 25 1.42 -36.41 -30.85
N LEU A 26 0.66 -35.57 -30.14
CA LEU A 26 -0.73 -35.30 -30.49
C LEU A 26 -0.84 -34.70 -31.90
N SER A 27 -1.81 -35.19 -32.68
CA SER A 27 -2.23 -34.52 -33.91
C SER A 27 -2.87 -33.16 -33.62
N HIS A 28 -2.96 -32.29 -34.63
CA HIS A 28 -3.62 -30.98 -34.50
C HIS A 28 -5.07 -31.09 -34.00
N VAL A 29 -5.80 -32.13 -34.43
CA VAL A 29 -7.19 -32.42 -34.03
C VAL A 29 -7.26 -32.83 -32.56
N GLU A 30 -6.42 -33.77 -32.14
CA GLU A 30 -6.39 -34.24 -30.74
C GLU A 30 -5.99 -33.12 -29.78
N TYR A 31 -4.98 -32.32 -30.15
CA TYR A 31 -4.58 -31.15 -29.37
C TYR A 31 -5.72 -30.13 -29.25
N SER A 32 -6.41 -29.84 -30.36
CA SER A 32 -7.57 -28.93 -30.35
C SER A 32 -8.68 -29.46 -29.44
N ALA A 33 -9.01 -30.75 -29.52
CA ALA A 33 -10.07 -31.35 -28.72
C ALA A 33 -9.74 -31.30 -27.21
N GLY A 34 -8.50 -31.61 -26.83
CA GLY A 34 -8.06 -31.51 -25.44
C GLY A 34 -7.99 -30.07 -24.92
N PHE A 35 -7.55 -29.12 -25.75
CA PHE A 35 -7.58 -27.69 -25.43
C PHE A 35 -9.01 -27.19 -25.19
N ASP A 36 -9.97 -27.60 -26.03
CA ASP A 36 -11.38 -27.22 -25.90
C ASP A 36 -11.95 -27.72 -24.56
N VAL A 37 -11.60 -28.93 -24.11
CA VAL A 37 -11.98 -29.44 -22.77
C VAL A 37 -11.39 -28.59 -21.65
N LEU A 38 -10.12 -28.20 -21.77
CA LEU A 38 -9.46 -27.33 -20.78
C LEU A 38 -10.12 -25.95 -20.71
N PHE A 39 -10.46 -25.38 -21.88
CA PHE A 39 -10.94 -24.00 -22.01
C PHE A 39 -12.44 -23.85 -21.65
N GLN A 40 -13.27 -24.87 -21.93
CA GLN A 40 -14.69 -24.93 -21.52
C GLN A 40 -14.87 -24.96 -19.99
N GLY A 41 -13.84 -25.36 -19.25
CA GLY A 41 -13.81 -25.29 -17.80
C GLY A 41 -13.55 -23.88 -17.24
N SER A 42 -12.92 -23.83 -16.07
CA SER A 42 -12.65 -22.60 -15.32
C SER A 42 -11.55 -21.70 -15.88
N GLU A 43 -10.90 -22.04 -17.02
CA GLU A 43 -9.89 -21.16 -17.65
C GLU A 43 -10.45 -19.78 -18.03
N THR A 44 -11.72 -19.69 -18.43
CA THR A 44 -12.40 -18.40 -18.65
C THR A 44 -12.32 -17.50 -17.41
N THR A 45 -12.38 -18.10 -16.22
CA THR A 45 -12.25 -17.38 -14.94
C THR A 45 -10.83 -16.87 -14.73
N THR A 46 -9.80 -17.65 -15.10
CA THR A 46 -8.38 -17.20 -15.06
C THR A 46 -8.15 -16.03 -15.99
N TYR A 47 -8.71 -16.05 -17.20
CA TYR A 47 -8.61 -14.92 -18.13
C TYR A 47 -9.24 -13.66 -17.53
N GLN A 48 -10.47 -13.76 -17.02
CA GLN A 48 -11.20 -12.62 -16.46
C GLN A 48 -10.59 -12.09 -15.15
N LYS A 49 -10.18 -12.98 -14.24
CA LYS A 49 -9.68 -12.59 -12.90
C LYS A 49 -8.19 -12.27 -12.87
N PHE A 50 -7.39 -12.75 -13.82
CA PHE A 50 -5.94 -12.61 -13.79
C PHE A 50 -5.35 -12.08 -15.10
N ILE A 51 -5.40 -12.83 -16.20
CA ILE A 51 -4.66 -12.49 -17.43
C ILE A 51 -5.10 -11.11 -17.98
N VAL A 52 -6.40 -10.88 -18.14
CA VAL A 52 -6.94 -9.63 -18.70
C VAL A 52 -6.61 -8.43 -17.81
N PRO A 53 -6.85 -8.43 -16.49
CA PRO A 53 -6.43 -7.34 -15.61
C PRO A 53 -4.93 -7.04 -15.66
N GLN A 54 -4.08 -8.07 -15.61
CA GLN A 54 -2.63 -7.92 -15.60
C GLN A 54 -2.11 -7.37 -16.93
N LEU A 55 -2.55 -7.94 -18.06
CA LEU A 55 -2.19 -7.47 -19.39
C LEU A 55 -2.73 -6.07 -19.65
N SER A 56 -3.95 -5.75 -19.22
CA SER A 56 -4.52 -4.40 -19.34
C SER A 56 -3.67 -3.38 -18.58
N SER A 57 -3.21 -3.70 -17.37
CA SER A 57 -2.34 -2.83 -16.59
C SER A 57 -0.97 -2.63 -17.26
N LEU A 58 -0.39 -3.73 -17.76
CA LEU A 58 0.89 -3.73 -18.48
C LEU A 58 0.82 -2.85 -19.74
N LEU A 59 -0.18 -3.07 -20.58
CA LEU A 59 -0.37 -2.34 -21.82
C LEU A 59 -0.74 -0.89 -21.57
N ARG A 60 -1.53 -0.59 -20.52
CA ARG A 60 -1.81 0.80 -20.14
C ARG A 60 -0.52 1.55 -19.85
N ARG A 61 0.45 0.92 -19.16
CA ARG A 61 1.77 1.51 -18.89
C ARG A 61 2.60 1.72 -20.15
N LEU A 62 2.48 0.88 -21.16
CA LEU A 62 3.23 1.06 -22.42
C LEU A 62 2.53 2.06 -23.37
N LEU A 63 1.20 2.12 -23.32
CA LEU A 63 0.37 3.10 -24.04
C LEU A 63 0.44 4.52 -23.44
N LYS A 64 1.07 4.66 -22.27
CA LYS A 64 1.46 5.93 -21.68
C LYS A 64 2.45 6.68 -22.57
N SER A 65 3.54 6.01 -22.91
CA SER A 65 4.57 6.57 -23.80
C SER A 65 4.21 6.45 -25.28
N ARG A 66 3.34 5.49 -25.65
CA ARG A 66 3.02 5.18 -27.05
C ARG A 66 1.54 5.40 -27.38
N GLY A 67 1.24 6.20 -28.40
CA GLY A 67 -0.14 6.45 -28.84
C GLY A 67 -0.86 5.20 -29.38
N TYR A 68 -0.11 4.24 -29.92
CA TYR A 68 -0.54 2.97 -30.51
C TYR A 68 0.54 1.91 -30.34
N ILE A 69 0.19 0.64 -30.55
CA ILE A 69 1.11 -0.49 -30.44
C ILE A 69 0.98 -1.51 -31.58
N SER A 70 2.08 -2.20 -31.81
CA SER A 70 2.28 -3.37 -32.65
C SER A 70 2.52 -4.59 -31.76
N LEU A 71 1.88 -5.69 -32.11
CA LEU A 71 1.83 -6.88 -31.26
C LEU A 71 2.22 -8.13 -32.05
N LEU A 72 3.06 -8.94 -31.41
CA LEU A 72 3.40 -10.30 -31.84
C LEU A 72 2.86 -11.29 -30.81
N GLU A 73 1.95 -12.17 -31.19
CA GLU A 73 1.39 -13.21 -30.32
C GLU A 73 1.89 -14.60 -30.73
N ILE A 74 2.48 -15.34 -29.79
CA ILE A 74 3.08 -16.65 -30.04
C ILE A 74 2.23 -17.71 -29.34
N GLY A 75 1.67 -18.62 -30.13
CA GLY A 75 0.71 -19.63 -29.70
C GLY A 75 -0.60 -19.03 -29.16
N PRO A 76 -1.29 -18.12 -29.88
CA PRO A 76 -2.55 -17.51 -29.45
C PRO A 76 -3.69 -18.52 -29.23
N GLY A 77 -3.63 -19.70 -29.86
CA GLY A 77 -4.76 -20.62 -29.91
C GLY A 77 -5.88 -20.12 -30.84
N PRO A 78 -7.12 -20.59 -30.66
CA PRO A 78 -8.22 -20.28 -31.58
C PRO A 78 -8.72 -18.83 -31.51
N LYS A 79 -8.35 -18.06 -30.47
CA LYS A 79 -8.71 -16.64 -30.29
C LYS A 79 -7.57 -15.91 -29.58
N SER A 80 -7.21 -14.73 -30.04
CA SER A 80 -6.19 -13.89 -29.41
C SER A 80 -6.56 -13.47 -27.98
N VAL A 81 -5.58 -13.48 -27.06
CA VAL A 81 -5.76 -12.95 -25.68
C VAL A 81 -6.13 -11.47 -25.69
N VAL A 82 -5.67 -10.73 -26.70
CA VAL A 82 -5.92 -9.29 -26.88
C VAL A 82 -7.40 -9.01 -27.13
N GLY A 83 -8.14 -9.98 -27.66
CA GLY A 83 -9.59 -9.90 -27.89
C GLY A 83 -10.42 -9.70 -26.62
N TYR A 84 -9.91 -10.19 -25.48
CA TYR A 84 -10.59 -10.08 -24.18
C TYR A 84 -10.31 -8.75 -23.46
N LEU A 85 -9.43 -7.91 -24.02
CA LEU A 85 -9.08 -6.63 -23.42
C LEU A 85 -10.20 -5.58 -23.58
N PRO A 86 -10.26 -4.57 -22.69
CA PRO A 86 -11.17 -3.44 -22.85
C PRO A 86 -11.03 -2.76 -24.22
N TYR A 87 -12.16 -2.32 -24.79
CA TYR A 87 -12.23 -1.71 -26.12
C TYR A 87 -11.23 -0.56 -26.34
N HIS A 88 -11.03 0.28 -25.32
CA HIS A 88 -10.10 1.42 -25.40
C HIS A 88 -8.63 1.02 -25.56
N ILE A 89 -8.24 -0.21 -25.17
CA ILE A 89 -6.91 -0.77 -25.42
C ILE A 89 -6.88 -1.44 -26.80
N ARG A 90 -7.92 -2.22 -27.14
CA ARG A 90 -8.02 -2.91 -28.45
C ARG A 90 -7.90 -1.96 -29.64
N ARG A 91 -8.52 -0.77 -29.57
CA ARG A 91 -8.42 0.26 -30.61
C ARG A 91 -7.03 0.91 -30.74
N LYS A 92 -6.09 0.61 -29.85
CA LYS A 92 -4.71 1.10 -29.91
C LYS A 92 -3.76 0.14 -30.62
N VAL A 93 -4.20 -1.09 -30.90
CA VAL A 93 -3.42 -2.06 -31.66
C VAL A 93 -3.57 -1.75 -33.14
N ARG A 94 -2.47 -1.35 -33.80
CA ARG A 94 -2.42 -1.01 -35.23
C ARG A 94 -1.84 -2.11 -36.10
N ARG A 95 -1.00 -2.96 -35.52
CA ARG A 95 -0.38 -4.11 -36.19
C ARG A 95 -0.47 -5.34 -35.31
N TYR A 96 -0.83 -6.48 -35.91
CA TYR A 96 -0.93 -7.76 -35.24
C TYR A 96 -0.29 -8.85 -36.11
N VAL A 97 0.62 -9.61 -35.52
CA VAL A 97 1.28 -10.77 -36.13
C VAL A 97 1.16 -11.94 -35.15
N ALA A 98 0.93 -13.15 -35.66
CA ALA A 98 0.86 -14.35 -34.84
C ALA A 98 1.65 -15.53 -35.42
N PHE A 99 2.23 -16.35 -34.54
CA PHE A 99 2.76 -17.66 -34.86
C PHE A 99 1.91 -18.73 -34.18
N GLU A 100 1.11 -19.45 -34.96
CA GLU A 100 0.24 -20.51 -34.48
C GLU A 100 0.56 -21.81 -35.24
N PRO A 101 1.27 -22.77 -34.62
CA PRO A 101 1.65 -24.01 -35.30
C PRO A 101 0.47 -24.96 -35.51
N ASN A 102 -0.69 -24.77 -34.88
CA ASN A 102 -1.85 -25.63 -35.10
C ASN A 102 -2.75 -25.08 -36.21
N ASP A 103 -2.83 -25.80 -37.33
CA ASP A 103 -3.60 -25.39 -38.52
C ASP A 103 -5.07 -25.07 -38.21
N LEU A 104 -5.72 -25.87 -37.36
CA LEU A 104 -7.12 -25.64 -36.97
C LEU A 104 -7.27 -24.35 -36.16
N PHE A 105 -6.29 -24.04 -35.29
CA PHE A 105 -6.31 -22.81 -34.52
C PHE A 105 -5.99 -21.60 -35.36
N ALA A 106 -5.04 -21.69 -36.29
CA ALA A 106 -4.74 -20.61 -37.21
C ALA A 106 -5.95 -20.24 -38.08
N ILE A 107 -6.69 -21.24 -38.60
CA ILE A 107 -7.94 -21.02 -39.34
C ILE A 107 -8.99 -20.36 -38.45
N ARG A 108 -9.25 -20.91 -37.25
CA ARG A 108 -10.23 -20.35 -36.30
C ARG A 108 -9.87 -18.92 -35.86
N LEU A 109 -8.58 -18.62 -35.73
CA LEU A 109 -8.08 -17.30 -35.37
C LEU A 109 -8.31 -16.30 -36.51
N ASP A 110 -8.05 -16.69 -37.76
CA ASP A 110 -8.33 -15.86 -38.93
C ASP A 110 -9.84 -15.58 -39.09
N ASP A 111 -10.67 -16.61 -38.94
CA ASP A 111 -12.14 -16.49 -38.92
C ASP A 111 -12.61 -15.55 -37.82
N TRP A 112 -11.98 -15.62 -36.64
CA TRP A 112 -12.32 -14.76 -35.51
C TRP A 112 -12.00 -13.29 -35.77
N PHE A 113 -10.94 -12.99 -36.53
CA PHE A 113 -10.66 -11.62 -36.98
C PHE A 113 -11.62 -11.12 -38.07
N HIS A 114 -12.27 -12.03 -38.80
CA HIS A 114 -13.18 -11.74 -39.91
C HIS A 114 -14.60 -12.29 -39.67
N PRO A 115 -15.33 -11.82 -38.63
CA PRO A 115 -16.64 -12.36 -38.29
C PRO A 115 -17.67 -12.12 -39.41
N ILE A 116 -18.54 -13.11 -39.63
CA ILE A 116 -19.62 -13.05 -40.62
C ILE A 116 -20.65 -12.00 -40.16
N SER A 117 -20.93 -11.03 -41.05
CA SER A 117 -21.76 -9.80 -40.93
C SER A 117 -22.55 -9.55 -39.63
N GLY A 118 -22.29 -8.40 -38.98
CA GLY A 118 -23.12 -7.82 -37.90
C GLY A 118 -22.42 -7.65 -36.56
N THR A 119 -21.21 -8.18 -36.39
CA THR A 119 -20.37 -8.03 -35.18
C THR A 119 -19.15 -7.15 -35.47
N GLU A 120 -18.79 -6.29 -34.51
CA GLU A 120 -17.59 -5.44 -34.63
C GLU A 120 -16.32 -6.29 -34.65
N PRO A 121 -15.32 -5.94 -35.49
CA PRO A 121 -14.05 -6.67 -35.54
C PRO A 121 -13.34 -6.62 -34.17
N PRO A 122 -12.67 -7.71 -33.74
CA PRO A 122 -12.04 -7.77 -32.43
C PRO A 122 -10.96 -6.71 -32.22
N LEU A 123 -10.21 -6.37 -33.27
CA LEU A 123 -9.23 -5.27 -33.27
C LEU A 123 -9.63 -4.24 -34.35
N PRO A 124 -10.38 -3.20 -33.98
CA PRO A 124 -11.06 -2.34 -34.96
C PRO A 124 -10.16 -1.34 -35.68
N CYS A 125 -8.89 -1.22 -35.30
CA CYS A 125 -7.97 -0.19 -35.82
C CYS A 125 -6.69 -0.78 -36.43
N LEU A 126 -6.71 -2.04 -36.86
CA LEU A 126 -5.61 -2.64 -37.60
C LEU A 126 -5.41 -1.93 -38.95
N GLU A 127 -4.16 -1.56 -39.25
CA GLU A 127 -3.80 -0.88 -40.50
C GLU A 127 -3.76 -1.83 -41.70
N ARG A 128 -3.52 -3.11 -41.43
CA ARG A 128 -3.46 -4.20 -42.42
C ARG A 128 -4.17 -5.43 -41.85
N ARG A 129 -4.47 -6.40 -42.71
CA ARG A 129 -4.94 -7.71 -42.24
C ARG A 129 -3.91 -8.31 -41.26
N PRO A 130 -4.37 -9.03 -40.21
CA PRO A 130 -3.47 -9.71 -39.29
C PRO A 130 -2.62 -10.72 -40.08
N ASP A 131 -1.32 -10.79 -39.75
CA ASP A 131 -0.40 -11.75 -40.38
C ASP A 131 -0.30 -12.99 -39.48
N ILE A 132 -0.94 -14.10 -39.91
CA ILE A 132 -1.02 -15.34 -39.12
C ILE A 132 -0.15 -16.39 -39.80
N HIS A 133 1.00 -16.70 -39.21
CA HIS A 133 1.91 -17.71 -39.68
C HIS A 133 1.55 -19.09 -39.11
N GLN A 134 1.22 -20.03 -39.99
CA GLN A 134 0.95 -21.44 -39.67
C GLN A 134 2.27 -22.22 -39.45
N MET A 135 3.07 -21.79 -38.48
CA MET A 135 4.36 -22.40 -38.16
C MET A 135 4.81 -22.07 -36.73
N PRO A 136 5.71 -22.87 -36.14
CA PRO A 136 6.26 -22.56 -34.82
C PRO A 136 7.21 -21.35 -34.90
N PHE A 137 7.19 -20.51 -33.86
CA PHE A 137 8.20 -19.46 -33.66
C PHE A 137 9.53 -20.12 -33.26
N THR A 138 10.58 -20.01 -34.09
CA THR A 138 11.87 -20.69 -33.88
C THR A 138 13.04 -19.71 -33.70
N PRO A 139 14.04 -20.00 -32.85
CA PRO A 139 15.25 -19.17 -32.73
C PRO A 139 16.20 -19.37 -33.94
N ASP A 140 16.92 -18.32 -34.34
CA ASP A 140 17.73 -18.25 -35.59
C ASP A 140 18.78 -19.37 -35.80
N ASN A 141 19.20 -20.09 -34.75
CA ASN A 141 20.32 -21.03 -34.81
C ASN A 141 19.96 -22.49 -35.16
N ASP A 142 18.68 -22.87 -35.21
CA ASP A 142 18.28 -24.27 -35.52
C ASP A 142 18.16 -24.55 -37.03
N ASN A 143 18.37 -23.54 -37.88
CA ASN A 143 18.11 -23.58 -39.33
C ASN A 143 19.26 -24.11 -40.21
N LYS A 144 20.29 -24.76 -39.65
CA LYS A 144 21.39 -25.30 -40.48
C LYS A 144 21.13 -26.66 -41.13
N ASN A 145 20.07 -27.39 -40.77
CA ASN A 145 19.90 -28.80 -41.22
C ASN A 145 18.59 -29.16 -41.95
N THR A 146 17.67 -28.26 -42.24
CA THR A 146 16.44 -28.57 -43.00
C THR A 146 16.51 -28.07 -44.44
N ARG A 147 17.06 -28.90 -45.33
CA ARG A 147 16.92 -28.76 -46.79
C ARG A 147 15.53 -29.24 -47.24
N SER A 148 14.53 -28.38 -47.18
CA SER A 148 13.44 -28.36 -48.19
C SER A 148 12.56 -27.11 -48.01
N GLY A 149 12.51 -26.29 -49.08
CA GLY A 149 11.36 -25.49 -49.50
C GLY A 149 10.67 -24.56 -48.49
N THR A 150 10.73 -23.25 -48.79
CA THR A 150 9.90 -22.16 -48.21
C THR A 150 10.15 -21.82 -46.72
N SER A 151 11.35 -21.33 -46.40
CA SER A 151 11.56 -20.54 -45.18
C SER A 151 11.19 -19.07 -45.45
N VAL A 152 10.00 -18.64 -45.02
CA VAL A 152 9.76 -17.21 -44.84
C VAL A 152 10.54 -16.82 -43.58
N ARG A 153 11.66 -16.13 -43.78
CA ARG A 153 12.31 -15.36 -42.72
C ARG A 153 11.23 -14.46 -42.12
N THR A 154 11.07 -14.39 -40.79
CA THR A 154 10.68 -13.10 -40.21
C THR A 154 11.64 -12.11 -40.84
N SER A 155 11.16 -11.15 -41.62
CA SER A 155 12.07 -10.29 -42.36
C SER A 155 13.10 -9.74 -41.36
N ASP A 156 14.40 -9.98 -41.62
CA ASP A 156 15.49 -9.54 -40.75
C ASP A 156 15.29 -8.04 -40.49
N GLY A 157 14.69 -7.68 -39.34
CA GLY A 157 14.34 -6.29 -39.02
C GLY A 157 12.93 -5.99 -38.52
N GLU A 158 11.98 -6.93 -38.47
CA GLU A 158 10.64 -6.63 -37.92
C GLU A 158 10.64 -6.40 -36.41
N LYS A 159 10.19 -5.20 -36.01
CA LYS A 159 10.13 -4.73 -34.62
C LYS A 159 8.69 -4.66 -34.11
N PHE A 160 8.50 -5.00 -32.84
CA PHE A 160 7.22 -5.00 -32.14
C PHE A 160 7.32 -4.29 -30.80
N ASP A 161 6.23 -3.63 -30.40
CA ASP A 161 6.12 -3.02 -29.08
C ASP A 161 5.90 -4.06 -27.97
N VAL A 162 5.13 -5.10 -28.30
CA VAL A 162 4.70 -6.14 -27.36
C VAL A 162 4.84 -7.51 -28.02
N VAL A 163 5.50 -8.43 -27.33
CA VAL A 163 5.52 -9.86 -27.70
C VAL A 163 4.85 -10.67 -26.58
N LEU A 164 3.87 -11.51 -26.93
CA LEU A 164 3.12 -12.32 -25.98
C LEU A 164 3.41 -13.80 -26.22
N PHE A 165 3.90 -14.50 -25.21
CA PHE A 165 3.92 -15.97 -25.17
C PHE A 165 2.68 -16.47 -24.42
N CYS A 166 1.74 -17.01 -25.18
CA CYS A 166 0.52 -17.58 -24.66
C CYS A 166 0.73 -19.06 -24.27
N HIS A 167 -0.16 -19.58 -23.42
CA HIS A 167 -0.24 -20.99 -23.06
C HIS A 167 1.10 -21.67 -22.70
N SER A 168 1.91 -21.08 -21.81
CA SER A 168 3.07 -21.73 -21.16
C SER A 168 4.27 -22.11 -22.01
N MET A 169 4.36 -21.62 -23.25
CA MET A 169 5.48 -21.95 -24.15
C MET A 169 5.67 -23.47 -24.33
N TYR A 170 4.57 -24.24 -24.44
CA TYR A 170 4.65 -25.69 -24.60
C TYR A 170 5.45 -26.05 -25.86
N GLY A 171 6.29 -27.09 -25.76
CA GLY A 171 7.18 -27.51 -26.85
C GLY A 171 8.46 -26.68 -27.02
N MET A 172 8.59 -25.51 -26.37
CA MET A 172 9.77 -24.64 -26.51
C MET A 172 10.85 -25.00 -25.50
N LYS A 173 11.96 -25.59 -25.96
CA LYS A 173 13.10 -25.97 -25.10
C LYS A 173 14.45 -25.66 -25.77
N PRO A 174 15.39 -25.00 -25.08
CA PRO A 174 15.23 -24.32 -23.79
C PRO A 174 14.42 -23.01 -23.95
N LYS A 175 13.48 -22.73 -23.02
CA LYS A 175 12.57 -21.56 -23.08
C LYS A 175 13.33 -20.23 -23.21
N ARG A 176 14.49 -20.11 -22.55
CA ARG A 176 15.37 -18.92 -22.59
C ARG A 176 15.68 -18.45 -24.02
N LYS A 177 16.03 -19.35 -24.94
CA LYS A 177 16.39 -18.99 -26.33
C LYS A 177 15.25 -18.32 -27.09
N PHE A 178 14.01 -18.75 -26.85
CA PHE A 178 12.82 -18.18 -27.49
C PHE A 178 12.53 -16.78 -26.95
N ILE A 179 12.70 -16.57 -25.63
CA ILE A 179 12.58 -15.23 -25.04
C ILE A 179 13.69 -14.31 -25.55
N GLU A 180 14.95 -14.77 -25.61
CA GLU A 180 16.05 -13.99 -26.19
C GLU A 180 15.77 -13.60 -27.65
N GLN A 181 15.18 -14.49 -28.46
CA GLN A 181 14.76 -14.17 -29.81
C GLN A 181 13.65 -13.11 -29.83
N ALA A 182 12.63 -13.24 -28.97
CA ALA A 182 11.57 -12.24 -28.82
C ALA A 182 12.09 -10.88 -28.33
N LEU A 183 13.12 -10.87 -27.49
CA LEU A 183 13.76 -9.62 -27.04
C LEU A 183 14.46 -8.88 -28.20
N LYS A 184 15.02 -9.61 -29.17
CA LYS A 184 15.63 -8.99 -30.38
C LYS A 184 14.58 -8.34 -31.29
N SER A 185 13.36 -8.86 -31.31
CA SER A 185 12.25 -8.30 -32.09
C SER A 185 11.54 -7.14 -31.39
N LEU A 186 11.96 -6.72 -30.18
CA LEU A 186 11.42 -5.53 -29.53
C LEU A 186 11.93 -4.23 -30.17
N ASP A 187 11.01 -3.28 -30.35
CA ASP A 187 11.28 -1.94 -30.84
C ASP A 187 11.94 -1.01 -29.80
N GLU A 188 12.86 -0.16 -30.25
CA GLU A 188 13.61 0.79 -29.43
C GLU A 188 13.08 2.20 -29.63
N HIS A 189 12.14 2.56 -28.77
CA HIS A 189 11.64 3.91 -28.56
C HIS A 189 11.88 4.26 -27.08
N PRO A 190 11.74 5.53 -26.64
CA PRO A 190 12.24 5.99 -25.33
C PRO A 190 11.84 5.13 -24.10
N GLU A 191 10.71 4.42 -24.13
CA GLU A 191 10.45 3.30 -23.21
C GLU A 191 10.64 1.95 -23.91
N PRO A 192 11.29 0.95 -23.28
CA PRO A 192 11.56 -0.33 -23.91
C PRO A 192 10.27 -1.12 -24.20
N GLY A 193 10.22 -1.80 -25.35
CA GLY A 193 9.19 -2.80 -25.63
C GLY A 193 9.18 -3.93 -24.58
N ILE A 194 8.09 -4.71 -24.55
CA ILE A 194 7.88 -5.71 -23.51
C ILE A 194 7.58 -7.08 -24.11
N VAL A 195 8.27 -8.11 -23.61
CA VAL A 195 7.88 -9.52 -23.77
C VAL A 195 7.08 -9.92 -22.52
N ALA A 196 5.90 -10.51 -22.69
CA ALA A 196 5.11 -11.09 -21.59
C ALA A 196 4.92 -12.59 -21.81
N VAL A 197 5.13 -13.37 -20.76
CA VAL A 197 4.98 -14.83 -20.75
C VAL A 197 3.89 -15.20 -19.76
N PHE A 198 2.84 -15.85 -20.25
CA PHE A 198 1.81 -16.46 -19.42
C PHE A 198 2.14 -17.93 -19.19
N HIS A 199 2.41 -18.30 -17.95
CA HIS A 199 2.82 -19.65 -17.58
C HIS A 199 1.88 -20.26 -16.54
N ARG A 200 1.38 -21.45 -16.84
CA ARG A 200 0.71 -22.36 -15.91
C ARG A 200 1.82 -23.15 -15.18
N ASP A 201 1.71 -23.28 -13.86
CA ASP A 201 2.57 -24.05 -12.93
C ASP A 201 3.43 -23.23 -11.93
N GLY A 202 3.26 -21.90 -11.86
CA GLY A 202 3.83 -21.06 -10.79
C GLY A 202 5.37 -20.92 -10.72
N ASP A 203 6.16 -21.83 -11.30
CA ASP A 203 7.64 -21.80 -11.37
C ASP A 203 8.13 -21.78 -12.83
N LEU A 204 8.37 -20.59 -13.37
CA LEU A 204 8.95 -20.41 -14.70
C LEU A 204 10.48 -20.30 -14.61
N ASN A 205 11.22 -21.38 -14.85
CA ASN A 205 12.68 -21.32 -14.94
C ASN A 205 13.17 -20.80 -16.30
N LEU A 206 13.94 -19.72 -16.30
CA LEU A 206 14.48 -19.07 -17.50
C LEU A 206 16.02 -18.96 -17.51
N ASP A 207 16.70 -19.78 -16.70
CA ASP A 207 18.16 -19.95 -16.73
C ASP A 207 18.93 -18.62 -16.67
N GLY A 208 18.55 -17.73 -15.74
CA GLY A 208 19.25 -16.48 -15.45
C GLY A 208 18.72 -15.22 -16.15
N LEU A 209 17.60 -15.29 -16.87
CA LEU A 209 16.92 -14.06 -17.33
C LEU A 209 16.29 -13.32 -16.16
N VAL A 210 16.44 -11.99 -16.14
CA VAL A 210 15.87 -11.13 -15.09
C VAL A 210 14.50 -10.61 -15.52
N CYS A 211 13.50 -10.84 -14.68
CA CYS A 211 12.16 -10.29 -14.86
C CYS A 211 12.13 -8.78 -14.60
N HIS A 212 11.43 -8.06 -15.46
CA HIS A 212 11.01 -6.67 -15.24
C HIS A 212 9.91 -6.59 -14.18
N SER A 213 8.89 -7.43 -14.33
CA SER A 213 7.83 -7.59 -13.33
C SER A 213 7.14 -8.94 -13.46
N THR A 214 6.46 -9.35 -12.40
CA THR A 214 5.76 -10.63 -12.32
C THR A 214 4.44 -10.49 -11.57
N ALA A 215 3.46 -11.29 -11.91
CA ALA A 215 2.22 -11.45 -11.15
C ALA A 215 1.89 -12.94 -11.01
N SER A 216 1.19 -13.33 -9.94
CA SER A 216 0.78 -14.72 -9.70
C SER A 216 -0.73 -14.82 -9.42
N PHE A 217 -1.28 -16.00 -9.70
CA PHE A 217 -2.65 -16.39 -9.43
C PHE A 217 -2.67 -17.84 -8.91
N PRO A 218 -2.37 -18.04 -7.61
CA PRO A 218 -2.17 -19.39 -7.05
C PRO A 218 -3.46 -20.19 -6.93
N THR A 219 -4.62 -19.52 -6.87
CA THR A 219 -5.94 -20.15 -6.71
C THR A 219 -6.60 -20.54 -8.04
N GLY A 220 -5.84 -20.55 -9.14
CA GLY A 220 -6.36 -21.02 -10.41
C GLY A 220 -6.74 -22.50 -10.30
N VAL A 221 -7.86 -22.86 -10.90
CA VAL A 221 -8.38 -24.24 -10.92
C VAL A 221 -8.78 -24.56 -12.35
N VAL A 222 -8.67 -25.82 -12.74
CA VAL A 222 -9.24 -26.39 -13.95
C VAL A 222 -10.30 -27.41 -13.55
N ARG A 223 -11.44 -27.35 -14.23
CA ARG A 223 -12.59 -28.23 -14.04
C ARG A 223 -12.75 -29.10 -15.28
N VAL A 224 -12.78 -30.40 -15.10
CA VAL A 224 -13.00 -31.39 -16.17
C VAL A 224 -14.19 -32.27 -15.80
N ALA A 225 -15.07 -32.55 -16.77
CA ALA A 225 -16.20 -33.44 -16.55
C ALA A 225 -15.70 -34.90 -16.44
N THR A 226 -16.38 -35.72 -15.64
CA THR A 226 -15.99 -37.12 -15.40
C THR A 226 -16.41 -38.08 -16.52
N ASP A 227 -16.87 -37.58 -17.67
CA ASP A 227 -17.17 -38.45 -18.80
C ASP A 227 -15.88 -38.96 -19.46
N ASP A 228 -15.84 -40.26 -19.75
CA ASP A 228 -14.66 -40.97 -20.25
C ASP A 228 -14.04 -40.30 -21.48
N GLU A 229 -14.87 -39.83 -22.42
CA GLU A 229 -14.40 -39.20 -23.65
C GLU A 229 -13.67 -37.88 -23.39
N LYS A 230 -14.23 -36.99 -22.55
CA LYS A 230 -13.54 -35.74 -22.18
C LYS A 230 -12.34 -36.00 -21.28
N MET A 231 -12.39 -36.98 -20.39
CA MET A 231 -11.25 -37.34 -19.54
C MET A 231 -10.07 -37.87 -20.37
N ASP A 232 -10.33 -38.71 -21.37
CA ASP A 232 -9.29 -39.22 -22.27
C ASP A 232 -8.62 -38.10 -23.07
N ARG A 233 -9.43 -37.19 -23.62
CA ARG A 233 -8.93 -36.01 -24.34
C ARG A 233 -8.10 -35.12 -23.42
N PHE A 234 -8.58 -34.89 -22.19
CA PHE A 234 -7.89 -34.09 -21.19
C PHE A 234 -6.56 -34.70 -20.77
N THR A 235 -6.53 -35.99 -20.41
CA THR A 235 -5.32 -36.68 -19.95
C THR A 235 -4.26 -36.77 -21.05
N SER A 236 -4.66 -37.11 -22.28
CA SER A 236 -3.77 -37.10 -23.45
C SER A 236 -3.17 -35.71 -23.71
N PHE A 237 -3.98 -34.66 -23.58
CA PHE A 237 -3.53 -33.27 -23.71
C PHE A 237 -2.53 -32.87 -22.62
N ILE A 238 -2.82 -33.20 -21.36
CA ILE A 238 -1.93 -32.89 -20.22
C ILE A 238 -0.62 -33.68 -20.32
N ALA A 239 -0.67 -34.96 -20.69
CA ALA A 239 0.51 -35.80 -20.93
C ALA A 239 1.32 -35.30 -22.14
N GLY A 240 0.65 -34.83 -23.18
CA GLY A 240 1.22 -34.29 -24.42
C GLY A 240 1.57 -35.33 -25.47
N PHE A 241 0.99 -36.53 -25.40
CA PHE A 241 1.17 -37.61 -26.37
C PHE A 241 0.01 -38.62 -26.28
N THR A 242 -0.11 -39.47 -27.30
CA THR A 242 -1.00 -40.65 -27.37
C THR A 242 -0.19 -41.91 -27.68
N PHE A 243 -0.81 -43.09 -27.66
CA PHE A 243 -0.15 -44.35 -28.01
C PHE A 243 -0.52 -44.83 -29.40
N ALA A 244 0.44 -45.44 -30.10
CA ALA A 244 0.24 -45.94 -31.46
C ALA A 244 -0.57 -47.27 -31.52
N ASP A 245 -0.55 -48.06 -30.45
CA ASP A 245 -1.28 -49.32 -30.33
C ASP A 245 -2.62 -49.11 -29.63
N ALA A 246 -3.72 -49.33 -30.34
CA ALA A 246 -5.08 -49.08 -29.85
C ALA A 246 -5.46 -49.88 -28.60
N LYS A 247 -4.96 -51.12 -28.44
CA LYS A 247 -5.29 -51.93 -27.26
C LYS A 247 -4.51 -51.48 -26.03
N MET A 248 -3.25 -51.09 -26.23
CA MET A 248 -2.44 -50.51 -25.16
C MET A 248 -2.94 -49.12 -24.76
N ASP A 249 -3.39 -48.32 -25.73
CA ASP A 249 -3.97 -46.99 -25.51
C ASP A 249 -5.22 -47.08 -24.63
N GLU A 250 -6.11 -48.04 -24.88
CA GLU A 250 -7.32 -48.26 -24.08
C GLU A 250 -7.00 -48.66 -22.62
N ALA A 251 -6.03 -49.55 -22.42
CA ALA A 251 -5.60 -49.96 -21.08
C ALA A 251 -4.99 -48.80 -20.27
N ILE A 252 -4.10 -48.01 -20.89
CA ILE A 252 -3.45 -46.87 -20.23
C ILE A 252 -4.45 -45.76 -19.94
N ARG A 253 -5.42 -45.51 -20.82
CA ARG A 253 -6.49 -44.54 -20.56
C ARG A 253 -7.31 -44.93 -19.32
N GLY A 254 -7.63 -46.21 -19.16
CA GLY A 254 -8.26 -46.71 -17.93
C GLY A 254 -7.46 -46.35 -16.67
N GLU A 255 -6.16 -46.61 -16.66
CA GLU A 255 -5.26 -46.24 -15.55
C GLU A 255 -5.18 -44.71 -15.33
N TRP A 256 -5.15 -43.94 -16.42
CA TRP A 256 -5.12 -42.47 -16.36
C TRP A 256 -6.41 -41.87 -15.79
N ARG A 257 -7.58 -42.48 -16.06
CA ARG A 257 -8.84 -42.06 -15.45
C ARG A 257 -8.85 -42.32 -13.95
N GLU A 258 -8.40 -43.48 -13.50
CA GLU A 258 -8.23 -43.80 -12.07
C GLU A 258 -7.29 -42.81 -11.39
N LEU A 259 -6.16 -42.46 -12.02
CA LEU A 259 -5.25 -41.43 -11.50
C LEU A 259 -5.91 -40.05 -11.42
N CYS A 260 -6.75 -39.69 -12.38
CA CYS A 260 -7.50 -38.43 -12.32
C CYS A 260 -8.47 -38.41 -11.13
N HIS A 261 -9.18 -39.50 -10.88
CA HIS A 261 -10.06 -39.61 -9.71
C HIS A 261 -9.30 -39.61 -8.38
N ALA A 262 -8.12 -40.24 -8.35
CA ALA A 262 -7.28 -40.27 -7.15
C ALA A 262 -6.65 -38.91 -6.81
N LEU A 263 -6.27 -38.12 -7.83
CA LEU A 263 -5.56 -36.85 -7.65
C LEU A 263 -6.47 -35.60 -7.71
N GLY A 264 -7.61 -35.73 -8.38
CA GLY A 264 -8.61 -34.69 -8.56
C GLY A 264 -9.54 -34.56 -7.37
N ARG A 265 -10.08 -33.36 -7.14
CA ARG A 265 -11.07 -33.13 -6.08
C ARG A 265 -12.47 -33.02 -6.67
N CYS A 266 -13.43 -33.71 -6.07
CA CYS A 266 -14.85 -33.55 -6.36
C CYS A 266 -15.49 -32.60 -5.34
N GLU A 267 -16.30 -31.64 -5.82
CA GLU A 267 -17.07 -30.74 -4.96
C GLU A 267 -18.52 -31.22 -4.88
N LYS A 268 -19.14 -31.17 -3.69
CA LYS A 268 -20.54 -31.57 -3.50
C LYS A 268 -21.54 -30.85 -4.42
N ALA A 269 -21.22 -29.61 -4.82
CA ALA A 269 -22.05 -28.82 -5.70
C ALA A 269 -21.97 -29.25 -7.18
N HIS A 270 -20.92 -29.96 -7.59
CA HIS A 270 -20.67 -30.39 -8.97
C HIS A 270 -20.05 -31.79 -8.97
N PRO A 271 -20.84 -32.84 -8.62
CA PRO A 271 -20.32 -34.19 -8.42
C PRO A 271 -19.83 -34.86 -9.70
N ASP A 272 -20.25 -34.35 -10.85
CA ASP A 272 -19.93 -34.79 -12.21
C ASP A 272 -18.62 -34.18 -12.76
N HIS A 273 -17.85 -33.49 -11.92
CA HIS A 273 -16.61 -32.84 -12.31
C HIS A 273 -15.46 -33.10 -11.33
N LEU A 274 -14.25 -33.20 -11.88
CA LEU A 274 -13.00 -33.18 -11.14
C LEU A 274 -12.32 -31.81 -11.26
N LEU A 275 -11.73 -31.38 -10.15
CA LEU A 275 -10.98 -30.15 -10.04
C LEU A 275 -9.50 -30.44 -9.87
N PHE A 276 -8.67 -29.68 -10.57
CA PHE A 276 -7.21 -29.70 -10.46
C PHE A 276 -6.67 -28.27 -10.29
N GLY A 277 -5.67 -28.11 -9.44
CA GLY A 277 -4.99 -26.82 -9.26
C GLY A 277 -4.26 -26.40 -10.53
N SER A 278 -4.44 -25.17 -10.97
CA SER A 278 -3.78 -24.58 -12.13
C SER A 278 -3.27 -23.19 -11.76
N PRO A 279 -2.23 -23.10 -10.91
CA PRO A 279 -1.62 -21.82 -10.57
C PRO A 279 -1.08 -21.17 -11.84
N ASN A 280 -1.31 -19.87 -12.00
CA ASN A 280 -0.85 -19.11 -13.16
C ASN A 280 0.11 -18.01 -12.73
N MET A 281 1.03 -17.66 -13.61
CA MET A 281 1.88 -16.49 -13.44
C MET A 281 2.04 -15.75 -14.77
N MET A 282 2.25 -14.44 -14.68
CA MET A 282 2.69 -13.59 -15.78
C MET A 282 4.09 -13.11 -15.45
N ALA A 283 5.05 -13.33 -16.33
CA ALA A 283 6.40 -12.78 -16.23
C ALA A 283 6.65 -11.84 -17.40
N THR A 284 7.26 -10.69 -17.15
CA THR A 284 7.52 -9.67 -18.17
C THR A 284 9.00 -9.36 -18.26
N PHE A 285 9.48 -9.10 -19.47
CA PHE A 285 10.88 -8.88 -19.77
C PHE A 285 11.01 -7.68 -20.71
N THR A 286 12.10 -6.94 -20.53
CA THR A 286 12.58 -5.91 -21.46
C THR A 286 13.92 -6.39 -22.00
N LYS A 287 14.53 -5.64 -22.95
CA LYS A 287 15.88 -5.97 -23.44
C LYS A 287 16.94 -6.04 -22.34
N HIS A 288 16.68 -5.40 -21.19
CA HIS A 288 17.56 -5.42 -20.04
C HIS A 288 17.63 -6.78 -19.32
N ALA A 289 16.71 -7.72 -19.62
CA ALA A 289 16.66 -9.04 -19.00
C ALA A 289 17.93 -9.88 -19.17
N ILE A 290 18.76 -9.58 -20.19
CA ILE A 290 20.01 -10.30 -20.50
C ILE A 290 21.28 -9.66 -19.90
N THR A 291 21.14 -8.60 -19.10
CA THR A 291 22.30 -7.83 -18.53
C THR A 291 22.84 -8.39 -17.22
N LEU A 292 22.23 -9.45 -16.68
CA LEU A 292 22.67 -10.07 -15.43
C LEU A 292 24.16 -10.51 -15.42
N PRO A 293 24.73 -11.04 -16.51
CA PRO A 293 26.16 -11.40 -16.54
C PRO A 293 27.08 -10.22 -16.22
N ASP A 294 26.72 -8.99 -16.59
CA ASP A 294 27.52 -7.78 -16.35
C ASP A 294 27.59 -7.44 -14.86
N LEU A 295 26.48 -7.64 -14.14
CA LEU A 295 26.45 -7.53 -12.68
C LEU A 295 27.23 -8.68 -12.04
N MET A 296 27.00 -9.92 -12.49
CA MET A 296 27.63 -11.11 -11.89
C MET A 296 29.16 -11.10 -12.03
N ALA A 297 29.71 -10.51 -13.10
CA ALA A 297 31.15 -10.35 -13.28
C ALA A 297 31.81 -9.52 -12.16
N GLN A 298 31.04 -8.67 -11.49
CA GLN A 298 31.52 -7.75 -10.45
C GLN A 298 31.11 -8.21 -9.03
N MET A 299 30.32 -9.28 -8.90
CA MET A 299 29.71 -9.67 -7.64
C MET A 299 30.20 -11.03 -7.14
N PRO A 300 30.54 -11.16 -5.86
CA PRO A 300 30.71 -12.48 -5.25
C PRO A 300 29.39 -13.24 -5.31
N LEU A 301 29.42 -14.47 -5.83
CA LEU A 301 28.26 -15.34 -5.91
C LEU A 301 28.11 -16.18 -4.64
N VAL A 302 26.87 -16.55 -4.35
CA VAL A 302 26.55 -17.49 -3.26
C VAL A 302 26.92 -18.91 -3.67
N ASP A 303 27.51 -19.67 -2.75
CA ASP A 303 27.74 -21.10 -2.94
C ASP A 303 26.42 -21.85 -3.14
N LYS A 304 26.39 -22.82 -4.06
CA LYS A 304 25.21 -23.65 -4.36
C LYS A 304 24.62 -24.37 -3.12
N GLY A 305 25.36 -24.45 -2.01
CA GLY A 305 24.92 -25.04 -0.74
C GLY A 305 24.16 -24.10 0.21
N ARG A 306 23.96 -22.82 -0.11
CA ARG A 306 23.23 -21.91 0.80
C ARG A 306 21.78 -22.37 0.98
N ARG A 307 21.44 -22.72 2.22
CA ARG A 307 20.12 -23.22 2.58
C ARG A 307 19.16 -22.08 2.94
N ILE A 308 18.12 -21.92 2.14
CA ILE A 308 16.98 -21.04 2.44
C ILE A 308 16.06 -21.73 3.43
N LYS A 309 15.73 -21.06 4.54
CA LYS A 309 14.96 -21.64 5.64
C LYS A 309 13.46 -21.68 5.36
N ASN A 310 12.92 -20.59 4.81
CA ASN A 310 11.52 -20.54 4.39
C ASN A 310 11.29 -21.51 3.22
N GLN A 311 10.24 -22.34 3.32
CA GLN A 311 9.95 -23.35 2.30
C GLN A 311 9.36 -22.74 1.04
N GLU A 312 8.43 -21.79 1.16
CA GLU A 312 7.80 -21.10 0.03
C GLU A 312 8.86 -20.38 -0.80
N ALA A 313 9.72 -19.58 -0.16
CA ALA A 313 10.81 -18.87 -0.82
C ALA A 313 11.80 -19.82 -1.53
N ARG A 314 12.01 -21.03 -1.00
CA ARG A 314 12.90 -22.04 -1.60
C ARG A 314 12.34 -22.66 -2.87
N LEU A 315 11.03 -22.63 -3.07
CA LEU A 315 10.39 -23.04 -4.31
C LEU A 315 10.54 -21.99 -5.41
N HIS A 316 10.80 -20.73 -5.04
CA HIS A 316 11.08 -19.68 -6.02
C HIS A 316 12.51 -19.80 -6.53
N ARG A 317 12.67 -19.84 -7.87
CA ARG A 317 13.97 -19.86 -8.52
C ARG A 317 14.42 -18.44 -8.88
N PRO A 318 15.28 -17.76 -8.09
CA PRO A 318 15.79 -16.44 -8.44
C PRO A 318 16.63 -16.49 -9.73
N ALA A 319 16.79 -15.35 -10.39
CA ALA A 319 17.70 -15.26 -11.53
C ALA A 319 19.15 -15.48 -11.09
N SER A 320 19.52 -14.91 -9.93
CA SER A 320 20.78 -15.18 -9.24
C SER A 320 20.71 -14.73 -7.78
N ILE A 321 21.60 -15.26 -6.95
CA ILE A 321 21.82 -14.78 -5.59
C ILE A 321 23.25 -14.27 -5.50
N VAL A 322 23.39 -12.96 -5.27
CA VAL A 322 24.68 -12.29 -5.08
C VAL A 322 24.93 -12.09 -3.60
N ARG A 323 26.19 -12.17 -3.17
CA ARG A 323 26.63 -11.97 -1.77
C ARG A 323 27.59 -10.80 -1.66
N PRO A 324 27.09 -9.55 -1.63
CA PRO A 324 27.90 -8.39 -1.36
C PRO A 324 28.75 -8.57 -0.10
N LYS A 325 30.05 -8.29 -0.20
CA LYS A 325 31.00 -8.33 0.94
C LYS A 325 31.43 -6.94 1.43
N GLN A 326 30.98 -5.89 0.73
CA GLN A 326 31.33 -4.49 0.96
C GLN A 326 30.15 -3.62 0.52
N ILE A 327 30.00 -2.43 1.12
CA ILE A 327 28.86 -1.53 0.84
C ILE A 327 28.80 -1.15 -0.65
N GLN A 328 29.96 -0.98 -1.30
CA GLN A 328 30.07 -0.64 -2.73
C GLN A 328 29.41 -1.70 -3.62
N HIS A 329 29.48 -2.98 -3.25
CA HIS A 329 28.78 -4.04 -3.99
C HIS A 329 27.26 -3.85 -3.93
N ILE A 330 26.71 -3.42 -2.78
CA ILE A 330 25.28 -3.12 -2.64
C ILE A 330 24.90 -1.92 -3.52
N GLN A 331 25.71 -0.86 -3.51
CA GLN A 331 25.48 0.31 -4.36
C GLN A 331 25.47 -0.08 -5.84
N GLN A 332 26.38 -0.96 -6.27
CA GLN A 332 26.44 -1.44 -7.65
C GLN A 332 25.20 -2.26 -8.02
N CYS A 333 24.69 -3.12 -7.12
CA CYS A 333 23.41 -3.82 -7.35
C CYS A 333 22.23 -2.85 -7.49
N VAL A 334 22.15 -1.83 -6.63
CA VAL A 334 21.07 -0.82 -6.67
C VAL A 334 21.17 0.02 -7.93
N LYS A 335 22.38 0.49 -8.29
CA LYS A 335 22.62 1.26 -9.50
C LYS A 335 22.25 0.47 -10.75
N TRP A 336 22.66 -0.80 -10.83
CA TRP A 336 22.24 -1.70 -11.90
C TRP A 336 20.72 -1.85 -11.95
N ALA A 337 20.05 -2.05 -10.81
CA ALA A 337 18.60 -2.17 -10.77
C ALA A 337 17.88 -0.89 -11.25
N LEU A 338 18.40 0.28 -10.90
CA LEU A 338 17.90 1.59 -11.35
C LEU A 338 18.11 1.81 -12.85
N GLU A 339 19.29 1.48 -13.38
CA GLU A 339 19.62 1.62 -14.80
C GLU A 339 18.81 0.67 -15.68
N GLN A 340 18.60 -0.57 -15.21
CA GLN A 340 17.87 -1.61 -15.95
C GLN A 340 16.35 -1.60 -15.67
N ASN A 341 15.90 -0.78 -14.71
CA ASN A 341 14.51 -0.69 -14.24
C ASN A 341 13.93 -2.03 -13.76
N VAL A 342 14.70 -2.78 -12.97
CA VAL A 342 14.33 -4.10 -12.45
C VAL A 342 14.22 -4.10 -10.92
N GLY A 343 13.44 -5.04 -10.38
CA GLY A 343 13.32 -5.24 -8.94
C GLY A 343 14.45 -6.10 -8.36
N LEU A 344 14.64 -6.00 -7.04
CA LEU A 344 15.57 -6.77 -6.21
C LEU A 344 14.83 -7.38 -5.01
N THR A 345 15.33 -8.49 -4.50
CA THR A 345 14.97 -9.01 -3.16
C THR A 345 16.17 -9.01 -2.23
N VAL A 346 15.92 -9.06 -0.92
CA VAL A 346 16.97 -9.05 0.10
C VAL A 346 16.84 -10.28 1.00
N ILE A 347 17.97 -10.93 1.27
CA ILE A 347 18.06 -12.10 2.14
C ILE A 347 18.91 -11.74 3.36
N GLY A 348 18.25 -11.58 4.51
CA GLY A 348 18.90 -11.63 5.83
C GLY A 348 18.91 -13.06 6.37
N GLY A 349 18.10 -13.33 7.40
CA GLY A 349 18.00 -14.68 8.00
C GLY A 349 17.26 -15.75 7.19
N SER A 350 16.74 -15.43 5.99
CA SER A 350 16.02 -16.34 5.06
C SER A 350 14.70 -16.97 5.55
N HIS A 351 14.06 -16.37 6.56
CA HIS A 351 12.78 -16.85 7.12
C HIS A 351 11.52 -16.29 6.43
N SER A 352 11.64 -15.21 5.66
CA SER A 352 10.50 -14.59 4.97
C SER A 352 10.23 -15.26 3.62
N GLY A 353 8.96 -15.38 3.24
CA GLY A 353 8.55 -15.79 1.88
C GLY A 353 8.96 -14.77 0.79
N GLN A 354 9.26 -13.53 1.17
CA GLN A 354 9.57 -12.41 0.26
C GLN A 354 11.07 -12.31 -0.08
N CYS A 355 11.94 -13.09 0.56
CA CYS A 355 13.38 -12.96 0.38
C CYS A 355 13.89 -13.50 -0.97
N LEU A 356 13.12 -14.38 -1.61
CA LEU A 356 13.39 -14.90 -2.95
C LEU A 356 12.15 -14.77 -3.83
N TRP A 357 12.39 -14.50 -5.10
CA TRP A 357 11.34 -14.37 -6.09
C TRP A 357 11.77 -14.91 -7.46
N PRO A 358 10.88 -15.54 -8.24
CA PRO A 358 11.24 -16.15 -9.51
C PRO A 358 11.86 -15.14 -10.49
N ASN A 359 13.02 -15.49 -11.06
CA ASN A 359 13.75 -14.68 -12.04
C ASN A 359 14.10 -13.25 -11.57
N VAL A 360 14.26 -13.05 -10.26
CA VAL A 360 14.72 -11.78 -9.67
C VAL A 360 16.10 -11.98 -9.03
N VAL A 361 16.91 -10.92 -8.98
CA VAL A 361 18.20 -10.96 -8.28
C VAL A 361 17.98 -10.77 -6.78
N ALA A 362 18.51 -11.68 -5.99
CA ALA A 362 18.45 -11.62 -4.54
C ALA A 362 19.80 -11.21 -3.94
N ILE A 363 19.78 -10.25 -3.02
CA ILE A 363 20.96 -9.75 -2.33
C ILE A 363 21.10 -10.44 -0.98
N ASP A 364 22.13 -11.26 -0.84
CA ASP A 364 22.51 -11.93 0.39
C ASP A 364 23.34 -11.02 1.30
N MET A 365 22.76 -10.62 2.42
CA MET A 365 23.42 -9.80 3.44
C MET A 365 24.27 -10.62 4.42
N GLY A 366 24.37 -11.93 4.27
CA GLY A 366 25.07 -12.83 5.20
C GLY A 366 26.60 -12.71 5.21
N ALA A 367 27.20 -11.74 4.52
CA ALA A 367 28.60 -11.36 4.74
C ALA A 367 28.74 -10.14 5.68
N PHE A 368 27.64 -9.46 5.98
CA PHE A 368 27.54 -8.39 6.98
C PHE A 368 27.02 -9.01 8.28
N ASP A 369 27.87 -9.74 8.98
CA ASP A 369 27.53 -10.60 10.13
C ASP A 369 28.19 -10.16 11.46
N GLN A 370 28.68 -8.92 11.53
CA GLN A 370 29.33 -8.38 12.72
C GLN A 370 28.34 -7.77 13.72
N VAL A 371 28.68 -7.91 15.00
CA VAL A 371 27.98 -7.28 16.12
C VAL A 371 29.03 -6.62 17.01
N HIS A 372 28.81 -5.35 17.33
CA HIS A 372 29.68 -4.54 18.16
C HIS A 372 28.90 -3.92 19.32
N THR A 373 29.56 -3.72 20.45
CA THR A 373 28.99 -3.09 21.64
C THR A 373 29.73 -1.80 21.98
N VAL A 374 28.99 -0.76 22.37
CA VAL A 374 29.51 0.55 22.76
C VAL A 374 28.91 0.90 24.12
N ILE A 375 29.76 0.98 25.16
CA ILE A 375 29.33 1.13 26.56
C ILE A 375 29.56 2.56 27.08
N THR A 376 30.52 3.30 26.53
CA THR A 376 30.80 4.72 26.87
C THR A 376 31.41 5.46 25.68
N GLU A 377 30.84 6.60 25.27
CA GLU A 377 31.51 7.54 24.37
C GLU A 377 32.49 8.38 25.20
N THR A 378 33.79 8.20 24.97
CA THR A 378 34.86 9.04 25.55
C THR A 378 35.46 9.94 24.49
N GLU A 379 34.66 10.66 23.70
CA GLU A 379 35.19 11.74 22.86
C GLU A 379 34.25 12.95 22.82
N GLY A 380 34.57 13.94 23.67
CA GLY A 380 34.47 15.37 23.35
C GLY A 380 33.08 16.01 23.21
N GLU A 381 32.34 16.17 24.31
CA GLU A 381 31.62 17.40 24.71
C GLU A 381 30.81 17.15 26.01
N GLY A 382 31.40 17.50 27.16
CA GLY A 382 30.71 17.66 28.45
C GLY A 382 30.18 16.40 29.16
N PRO A 383 30.27 16.30 30.50
CA PRO A 383 29.63 15.22 31.24
C PRO A 383 28.15 15.56 31.40
N ASN A 384 27.27 14.94 30.60
CA ASN A 384 25.82 14.99 30.80
C ASN A 384 25.21 13.58 30.81
N LEU A 385 24.20 13.44 31.68
CA LEU A 385 23.46 12.25 32.11
C LEU A 385 23.13 11.19 31.03
N ASP A 386 23.16 9.93 31.47
CA ASP A 386 22.56 8.73 30.85
C ASP A 386 23.12 8.23 29.50
N SER A 387 24.37 7.74 29.50
CA SER A 387 24.92 6.98 28.36
C SER A 387 24.36 5.55 28.33
N THR A 388 23.19 5.35 27.73
CA THR A 388 22.64 4.02 27.48
C THR A 388 23.54 3.22 26.52
N PRO A 389 23.85 1.94 26.80
CA PRO A 389 24.75 1.15 25.97
C PRO A 389 24.10 0.85 24.62
N LEU A 390 24.92 0.85 23.56
CA LEU A 390 24.49 0.61 22.20
C LEU A 390 25.05 -0.70 21.64
N VAL A 391 24.26 -1.36 20.81
CA VAL A 391 24.65 -2.57 20.06
C VAL A 391 24.48 -2.30 18.58
N ILE A 392 25.58 -2.35 17.82
CA ILE A 392 25.57 -2.22 16.37
C ILE A 392 25.57 -3.63 15.80
N ALA A 393 24.48 -4.03 15.13
CA ALA A 393 24.38 -5.32 14.46
C ALA A 393 24.22 -5.12 12.96
N GLU A 394 25.03 -5.85 12.20
CA GLU A 394 24.91 -5.88 10.75
C GLU A 394 23.71 -6.73 10.28
N ALA A 395 23.19 -6.44 9.09
CA ALA A 395 21.91 -6.97 8.62
C ALA A 395 21.91 -8.48 8.33
N GLY A 396 23.09 -9.11 8.23
CA GLY A 396 23.27 -10.55 8.10
C GLY A 396 23.25 -11.31 9.43
N CYS A 397 23.37 -10.62 10.58
CA CYS A 397 23.32 -11.25 11.89
C CYS A 397 21.95 -11.90 12.16
N ASN A 398 21.98 -13.05 12.82
CA ASN A 398 20.78 -13.65 13.40
C ASN A 398 20.64 -13.30 14.88
N THR A 399 19.44 -13.52 15.42
CA THR A 399 19.12 -13.28 16.83
C THR A 399 20.10 -13.97 17.77
N GLY A 400 20.46 -15.23 17.51
CA GLY A 400 21.38 -15.99 18.33
C GLY A 400 22.78 -15.37 18.37
N ASP A 401 23.26 -14.84 17.25
CA ASP A 401 24.57 -14.17 17.19
C ASP A 401 24.57 -12.90 18.03
N ILE A 402 23.50 -12.10 17.95
CA ILE A 402 23.34 -10.86 18.71
C ILE A 402 23.24 -11.17 20.21
N ILE A 403 22.37 -12.11 20.61
CA ILE A 403 22.16 -12.45 22.02
C ILE A 403 23.42 -13.04 22.64
N ARG A 404 24.11 -14.00 21.97
CA ARG A 404 25.36 -14.56 22.51
C ARG A 404 26.45 -13.50 22.70
N LYS A 405 26.65 -12.62 21.71
CA LYS A 405 27.69 -11.57 21.79
C LYS A 405 27.36 -10.50 22.83
N THR A 406 26.10 -10.10 22.95
CA THR A 406 25.67 -9.10 23.95
C THR A 406 25.72 -9.66 25.36
N MET A 407 25.27 -10.91 25.55
CA MET A 407 25.32 -11.55 26.87
C MET A 407 26.74 -11.76 27.39
N ALA A 408 27.70 -12.02 26.50
CA ALA A 408 29.11 -12.14 26.87
C ALA A 408 29.69 -10.87 27.54
N VAL A 409 29.05 -9.70 27.32
CA VAL A 409 29.42 -8.42 27.96
C VAL A 409 28.36 -7.94 28.96
N GLY A 410 27.45 -8.82 29.40
CA GLY A 410 26.43 -8.49 30.40
C GLY A 410 25.27 -7.64 29.88
N LEU A 411 25.07 -7.61 28.55
CA LEU A 411 24.00 -6.87 27.88
C LEU A 411 23.00 -7.79 27.16
N THR A 412 21.88 -7.24 26.75
CA THR A 412 20.89 -7.88 25.87
C THR A 412 20.15 -6.83 25.05
N VAL A 413 19.45 -7.26 24.01
CA VAL A 413 18.56 -6.42 23.20
C VAL A 413 17.24 -7.20 23.01
N PRO A 414 16.06 -6.56 23.03
CA PRO A 414 14.83 -7.24 22.67
C PRO A 414 14.93 -7.80 21.25
N MET A 415 14.78 -9.12 21.12
CA MET A 415 14.87 -9.86 19.85
C MET A 415 13.75 -10.91 19.79
N GLY A 416 13.59 -11.58 18.65
CA GLY A 416 12.62 -12.68 18.51
C GLY A 416 13.01 -13.96 19.24
N ALA A 417 12.03 -14.82 19.51
CA ALA A 417 12.26 -16.08 20.22
C ALA A 417 13.12 -17.12 19.48
N ARG A 418 13.27 -17.02 18.15
CA ARG A 418 14.01 -18.00 17.35
C ARG A 418 15.45 -17.52 17.08
N PRO A 419 16.49 -18.29 17.47
CA PRO A 419 17.88 -17.84 17.34
C PRO A 419 18.30 -17.65 15.88
N SER A 420 17.73 -18.42 14.97
CA SER A 420 18.17 -18.47 13.58
C SER A 420 17.55 -17.37 12.68
N VAL A 421 16.63 -16.57 13.22
CA VAL A 421 15.95 -15.47 12.51
C VAL A 421 16.86 -14.24 12.43
N GLY A 422 16.79 -13.47 11.34
CA GLY A 422 17.67 -12.29 11.11
C GLY A 422 16.90 -10.99 10.89
N SER A 423 17.55 -10.01 10.24
CA SER A 423 17.09 -8.62 10.07
C SER A 423 15.67 -8.39 9.59
N GLY A 424 15.13 -9.28 8.76
CA GLY A 424 13.73 -9.23 8.36
C GLY A 424 12.76 -9.15 9.56
N LEU A 425 13.08 -9.75 10.70
CA LEU A 425 12.21 -9.72 11.87
C LEU A 425 12.24 -8.38 12.61
N TRP A 426 13.42 -7.92 13.02
CA TRP A 426 13.55 -6.73 13.86
C TRP A 426 13.32 -5.42 13.08
N LEU A 427 13.34 -5.45 11.75
CA LEU A 427 12.83 -4.34 10.91
C LEU A 427 11.31 -4.34 10.74
N GLN A 428 10.61 -5.42 11.12
CA GLN A 428 9.15 -5.60 10.96
C GLN A 428 8.40 -5.63 12.28
N GLY A 429 9.01 -5.18 13.37
CA GLY A 429 8.52 -5.34 14.74
C GLY A 429 9.50 -6.16 15.55
N GLY A 430 9.32 -7.48 15.59
CA GLY A 430 10.13 -8.39 16.37
C GLY A 430 9.53 -8.66 17.74
N VAL A 431 8.52 -9.52 17.75
CA VAL A 431 7.90 -10.08 18.96
C VAL A 431 8.77 -11.22 19.50
N GLY A 432 9.08 -11.18 20.80
CA GLY A 432 9.84 -12.21 21.50
C GLY A 432 9.75 -12.04 23.02
N HIS A 433 10.56 -12.79 23.77
CA HIS A 433 10.40 -12.96 25.22
C HIS A 433 10.53 -11.66 26.04
N LEU A 434 11.31 -10.69 25.54
CA LEU A 434 11.49 -9.40 26.20
C LEU A 434 10.48 -8.33 25.77
N ALA A 435 9.54 -8.66 24.87
CA ALA A 435 8.65 -7.66 24.29
C ALA A 435 7.76 -6.97 25.34
N ARG A 436 7.24 -7.72 26.31
CA ARG A 436 6.46 -7.16 27.43
C ARG A 436 7.28 -6.27 28.35
N LEU A 437 8.59 -6.48 28.45
CA LEU A 437 9.45 -5.71 29.35
C LEU A 437 10.03 -4.45 28.69
N HIS A 438 10.46 -4.56 27.43
CA HIS A 438 11.24 -3.52 26.73
C HIS A 438 10.62 -3.04 25.41
N GLY A 439 9.47 -3.58 25.01
CA GLY A 439 8.86 -3.30 23.70
C GLY A 439 9.40 -4.22 22.60
N LEU A 440 8.94 -4.00 21.37
CA LEU A 440 9.36 -4.78 20.21
C LEU A 440 10.85 -4.58 19.90
N ALA A 441 11.47 -5.52 19.19
CA ALA A 441 12.87 -5.37 18.75
C ALA A 441 13.10 -4.07 17.96
N CYS A 442 12.10 -3.67 17.17
CA CYS A 442 12.15 -2.44 16.40
C CYS A 442 12.10 -1.19 17.28
N ASP A 443 11.56 -1.26 18.50
CA ASP A 443 11.45 -0.10 19.40
C ASP A 443 12.84 0.33 19.91
N ALA A 444 13.73 -0.64 20.10
CA ALA A 444 15.13 -0.43 20.47
C ALA A 444 16.00 0.14 19.34
N ILE A 445 15.50 0.23 18.09
CA ILE A 445 16.26 0.82 16.98
C ILE A 445 16.36 2.34 17.17
N VAL A 446 17.60 2.83 17.28
CA VAL A 446 17.93 4.26 17.44
C VAL A 446 18.73 4.84 16.29
N GLY A 447 19.29 4.00 15.40
CA GLY A 447 20.01 4.44 14.22
C GLY A 447 20.27 3.32 13.22
N ALA A 448 20.65 3.67 12.00
CA ALA A 448 20.94 2.70 10.94
C ALA A 448 21.88 3.25 9.88
N VAL A 449 22.55 2.34 9.16
CA VAL A 449 23.29 2.58 7.92
C VAL A 449 22.61 1.79 6.80
N MET A 450 22.37 2.43 5.67
CA MET A 450 21.65 1.82 4.55
C MET A 450 22.12 2.35 3.20
N VAL A 451 21.77 1.63 2.13
CA VAL A 451 21.87 2.13 0.75
C VAL A 451 20.48 2.53 0.27
N SER A 452 20.34 3.79 -0.14
CA SER A 452 19.11 4.33 -0.74
C SER A 452 18.83 3.63 -2.06
N VAL A 453 17.62 3.12 -2.24
CA VAL A 453 17.19 2.55 -3.52
C VAL A 453 16.66 3.58 -4.50
N ALA A 454 16.48 4.83 -4.07
CA ALA A 454 16.18 5.95 -4.97
C ALA A 454 17.44 6.46 -5.69
N SER A 455 18.59 6.48 -5.02
CA SER A 455 19.82 7.13 -5.52
C SER A 455 21.07 6.25 -5.56
N GLY A 456 21.07 5.10 -4.89
CA GLY A 456 22.28 4.28 -4.70
C GLY A 456 23.29 4.86 -3.71
N GLN A 457 22.97 5.95 -3.01
CA GLN A 457 23.85 6.58 -2.02
C GLN A 457 23.82 5.84 -0.67
N VAL A 458 24.93 5.91 0.07
CA VAL A 458 25.02 5.39 1.44
C VAL A 458 24.51 6.46 2.39
N LEU A 459 23.51 6.10 3.19
CA LEU A 459 22.88 6.97 4.17
C LEU A 459 23.11 6.44 5.58
N TYR A 460 23.21 7.36 6.53
CA TYR A 460 23.02 7.05 7.95
C TYR A 460 21.90 7.91 8.53
N VAL A 461 21.12 7.34 9.45
CA VAL A 461 19.98 8.00 10.11
C VAL A 461 20.02 7.73 11.61
N GLY A 462 19.58 8.70 12.41
CA GLY A 462 19.54 8.57 13.87
C GLY A 462 20.92 8.48 14.53
N ARG A 463 20.99 7.80 15.68
CA ARG A 463 22.18 7.68 16.52
C ARG A 463 23.12 6.58 16.01
N VAL A 464 23.96 6.93 15.03
CA VAL A 464 25.08 6.07 14.58
C VAL A 464 26.39 6.64 15.14
N PRO A 465 27.16 5.89 15.96
CA PRO A 465 28.44 6.38 16.49
C PRO A 465 29.45 6.66 15.36
N SER A 466 30.29 7.68 15.52
CA SER A 466 31.21 8.19 14.49
C SER A 466 32.07 7.10 13.85
N LYS A 467 32.64 6.20 14.67
CA LYS A 467 33.45 5.04 14.25
C LYS A 467 32.72 4.08 13.30
N TYR A 468 31.40 4.01 13.38
CA TYR A 468 30.57 3.10 12.56
C TYR A 468 29.85 3.82 11.41
N ARG A 469 30.17 5.08 11.14
CA ARG A 469 29.70 5.80 9.95
C ARG A 469 30.65 5.48 8.78
N PRO A 470 30.17 4.87 7.69
CA PRO A 470 31.02 4.62 6.52
C PRO A 470 31.56 5.92 5.92
N ALA A 471 32.77 5.87 5.36
CA ALA A 471 33.35 7.01 4.66
C ALA A 471 32.44 7.44 3.48
N GLY A 472 32.11 8.73 3.41
CA GLY A 472 31.21 9.27 2.39
C GLY A 472 29.72 8.99 2.61
N ALA A 473 29.33 8.38 3.74
CA ALA A 473 27.92 8.25 4.09
C ALA A 473 27.33 9.63 4.43
N MET A 474 26.15 9.91 3.90
CA MET A 474 25.47 11.19 4.11
C MET A 474 24.35 11.06 5.13
N LYS A 475 24.12 12.13 5.89
CA LYS A 475 22.94 12.23 6.73
C LYS A 475 21.75 12.62 5.87
N SER A 476 20.67 11.86 5.93
CA SER A 476 19.46 12.14 5.14
C SER A 476 18.71 13.36 5.67
N GLU A 477 18.12 14.18 4.77
CA GLU A 477 17.20 15.26 5.16
C GLU A 477 15.89 14.68 5.76
N ASP A 478 15.46 13.52 5.26
CA ASP A 478 14.28 12.79 5.75
C ASP A 478 14.61 11.77 6.87
N GLU A 479 15.68 11.98 7.65
CA GLU A 479 16.17 10.96 8.60
C GLU A 479 15.10 10.48 9.60
N SER A 480 14.20 11.36 10.02
CA SER A 480 13.14 11.01 10.98
C SER A 480 12.11 10.08 10.37
N ASP A 481 11.77 10.28 9.09
CA ASP A 481 10.81 9.46 8.38
C ASP A 481 11.40 8.09 8.03
N ILE A 482 12.67 8.07 7.60
CA ILE A 482 13.39 6.83 7.35
C ILE A 482 13.53 6.03 8.65
N LEU A 483 14.00 6.65 9.75
CA LEU A 483 14.15 5.95 11.02
C LEU A 483 12.80 5.42 11.51
N TRP A 484 11.74 6.22 11.45
CA TRP A 484 10.38 5.78 11.79
C TRP A 484 9.92 4.58 10.93
N ALA A 485 10.22 4.62 9.63
CA ALA A 485 9.88 3.56 8.70
C ALA A 485 10.65 2.25 8.98
N LEU A 486 11.94 2.34 9.31
CA LEU A 486 12.75 1.16 9.69
C LEU A 486 12.20 0.44 10.93
N LYS A 487 11.48 1.16 11.79
CA LYS A 487 10.82 0.61 12.98
C LYS A 487 9.48 -0.06 12.64
N GLY A 488 9.47 -0.99 11.69
CA GLY A 488 8.28 -1.81 11.37
C GLY A 488 7.97 -2.02 9.90
N ALA A 489 8.56 -1.23 8.99
CA ALA A 489 8.32 -1.35 7.56
C ALA A 489 9.27 -2.30 6.81
N GLY A 490 10.07 -3.09 7.52
CA GLY A 490 10.90 -4.12 6.92
C GLY A 490 11.86 -3.55 5.88
N THR A 491 11.99 -4.26 4.76
CA THR A 491 12.88 -3.91 3.66
C THR A 491 12.22 -3.00 2.61
N ASN A 492 11.25 -2.15 2.98
CA ASN A 492 10.50 -1.37 1.97
C ASN A 492 11.25 -0.16 1.40
N PHE A 493 12.21 0.41 2.13
CA PHE A 493 12.73 1.76 1.84
C PHE A 493 14.25 1.84 1.62
N GLY A 494 14.92 0.69 1.55
CA GLY A 494 16.33 0.59 1.19
C GLY A 494 16.99 -0.70 1.65
N ILE A 495 18.26 -0.87 1.30
CA ILE A 495 19.03 -2.05 1.70
C ILE A 495 19.82 -1.70 2.95
N ILE A 496 19.41 -2.29 4.08
CA ILE A 496 20.02 -2.03 5.39
C ILE A 496 21.34 -2.75 5.51
N VAL A 497 22.39 -2.03 5.87
CA VAL A 497 23.74 -2.56 6.11
C VAL A 497 23.88 -2.94 7.59
N SER A 498 23.55 -2.01 8.48
CA SER A 498 23.61 -2.22 9.93
C SER A 498 22.58 -1.38 10.66
N VAL A 499 22.21 -1.82 11.86
CA VAL A 499 21.32 -1.11 12.77
C VAL A 499 21.95 -0.97 14.15
N VAL A 500 21.66 0.15 14.78
CA VAL A 500 22.06 0.48 16.14
C VAL A 500 20.85 0.31 17.05
N PHE A 501 21.00 -0.60 18.00
CA PHE A 501 20.03 -0.86 19.06
C PHE A 501 20.47 -0.20 20.35
N GLU A 502 19.51 0.33 21.09
CA GLU A 502 19.65 0.52 22.52
C GLU A 502 19.64 -0.84 23.24
N ALA A 503 20.56 -1.02 24.19
CA ALA A 503 20.74 -2.28 24.90
C ALA A 503 20.39 -2.15 26.38
N HIS A 504 20.11 -3.29 26.99
CA HIS A 504 19.73 -3.41 28.41
C HIS A 504 20.66 -4.37 29.13
N ALA A 505 20.65 -4.34 30.46
CA ALA A 505 21.36 -5.32 31.26
C ALA A 505 20.84 -6.75 30.98
N ALA A 506 21.76 -7.71 30.85
CA ALA A 506 21.42 -9.12 30.66
C ALA A 506 20.56 -9.66 31.81
N ARG A 507 19.71 -10.64 31.50
CA ARG A 507 18.72 -11.22 32.41
C ARG A 507 18.92 -12.72 32.55
N THR A 508 18.48 -13.25 33.69
CA THR A 508 18.19 -14.67 33.89
C THR A 508 16.67 -14.89 33.84
N TYR A 509 16.26 -16.05 33.36
CA TYR A 509 14.87 -16.41 33.13
C TYR A 509 14.51 -17.67 33.91
N CYS A 510 13.40 -17.62 34.63
CA CYS A 510 12.74 -18.78 35.19
C CYS A 510 11.63 -19.21 34.22
N VAL A 511 11.70 -20.43 33.71
CA VAL A 511 10.76 -20.98 32.72
C VAL A 511 10.00 -22.14 33.36
N ARG A 512 8.67 -22.03 33.36
CA ARG A 512 7.74 -23.05 33.88
C ARG A 512 6.82 -23.51 32.77
N ASN A 513 6.61 -24.82 32.65
CA ASN A 513 5.76 -25.40 31.62
C ASN A 513 4.62 -26.24 32.23
N TRP A 514 3.44 -26.18 31.59
CA TRP A 514 2.28 -27.03 31.89
C TRP A 514 1.80 -27.71 30.61
N THR A 515 1.23 -28.90 30.76
CA THR A 515 0.54 -29.62 29.68
C THR A 515 -0.75 -30.20 30.23
N ILE A 516 -1.87 -29.65 29.80
CA ILE A 516 -3.19 -29.92 30.37
C ILE A 516 -4.04 -30.64 29.31
N PRO A 517 -4.35 -31.93 29.49
CA PRO A 517 -5.31 -32.61 28.63
C PRO A 517 -6.73 -32.08 28.90
N LEU A 518 -7.48 -31.80 27.84
CA LEU A 518 -8.85 -31.28 27.91
C LEU A 518 -9.83 -32.41 27.55
N LYS A 519 -10.92 -32.54 28.31
CA LYS A 519 -11.92 -33.61 28.12
C LYS A 519 -12.91 -33.29 27.01
N ASP A 520 -13.36 -32.05 26.95
CA ASP A 520 -14.37 -31.57 26.00
C ASP A 520 -14.22 -30.06 25.73
N ASP A 521 -15.03 -29.55 24.81
CA ASP A 521 -15.05 -28.14 24.43
C ASP A 521 -15.42 -27.20 25.59
N HIS A 522 -16.21 -27.68 26.55
CA HIS A 522 -16.61 -26.86 27.70
C HIS A 522 -15.43 -26.61 28.62
N GLU A 523 -14.68 -27.66 28.96
CA GLU A 523 -13.43 -27.54 29.72
C GLU A 523 -12.39 -26.70 28.97
N ALA A 524 -12.30 -26.85 27.64
CA ALA A 524 -11.37 -26.07 26.83
C ALA A 524 -11.70 -24.56 26.84
N ARG A 525 -12.98 -24.19 26.68
CA ARG A 525 -13.44 -22.80 26.81
C ARG A 525 -13.13 -22.24 28.20
N LEU A 526 -13.42 -23.02 29.26
CA LEU A 526 -13.17 -22.62 30.64
C LEU A 526 -11.68 -22.36 30.88
N LYS A 527 -10.81 -23.27 30.44
CA LYS A 527 -9.35 -23.15 30.64
C LYS A 527 -8.74 -21.99 29.85
N LEU A 528 -9.19 -21.77 28.61
CA LEU A 528 -8.76 -20.60 27.82
C LEU A 528 -9.22 -19.30 28.47
N HIS A 529 -10.45 -19.25 29.01
CA HIS A 529 -10.95 -18.09 29.74
C HIS A 529 -10.16 -17.85 31.04
N GLU A 530 -9.90 -18.88 31.85
CA GLU A 530 -9.08 -18.78 33.07
C GLU A 530 -7.68 -18.25 32.75
N PHE A 531 -7.06 -18.77 31.69
CA PHE A 531 -5.75 -18.32 31.21
C PHE A 531 -5.77 -16.84 30.76
N ASP A 532 -6.77 -16.43 29.99
CA ASP A 532 -6.98 -15.03 29.58
C ASP A 532 -7.13 -14.09 30.79
N GLN A 533 -7.80 -14.51 31.86
CA GLN A 533 -7.91 -13.70 33.07
C GLN A 533 -6.60 -13.65 33.87
N CYS A 534 -5.91 -14.78 34.00
CA CYS A 534 -4.64 -14.84 34.74
C CYS A 534 -3.58 -13.93 34.12
N THR A 535 -3.44 -13.98 32.80
CA THR A 535 -2.43 -13.23 32.04
C THR A 535 -2.57 -11.70 32.22
N LYS A 536 -3.78 -11.18 32.43
CA LYS A 536 -4.04 -9.74 32.73
C LYS A 536 -3.42 -9.28 34.05
N THR A 537 -3.21 -10.19 35.00
CA THR A 537 -2.65 -9.87 36.32
C THR A 537 -1.12 -10.04 36.40
N LEU A 538 -0.49 -10.58 35.35
CA LEU A 538 0.94 -10.84 35.33
C LEU A 538 1.75 -9.54 35.35
N ALA A 539 2.81 -9.55 36.16
CA ALA A 539 3.78 -8.47 36.19
C ALA A 539 4.45 -8.28 34.82
N ARG A 540 4.97 -7.07 34.58
CA ARG A 540 5.60 -6.71 33.30
C ARG A 540 6.81 -7.56 32.92
N HIS A 541 7.54 -8.07 33.90
CA HIS A 541 8.72 -8.93 33.70
C HIS A 541 8.35 -10.42 33.52
N CYS A 542 7.05 -10.74 33.53
CA CYS A 542 6.52 -12.07 33.27
C CYS A 542 5.74 -12.09 31.94
N SER A 543 5.81 -13.21 31.21
CA SER A 543 4.99 -13.51 30.04
C SER A 543 4.50 -14.95 30.09
N ALA A 544 3.25 -15.20 29.71
CA ALA A 544 2.70 -16.55 29.63
C ALA A 544 2.15 -16.83 28.23
N ASP A 545 2.73 -17.79 27.54
CA ASP A 545 2.32 -18.19 26.19
C ASP A 545 1.51 -19.48 26.25
N ALA A 546 0.44 -19.56 25.45
CA ALA A 546 -0.44 -20.73 25.38
C ALA A 546 -0.37 -21.43 24.01
N TYR A 547 -0.57 -22.75 24.04
CA TYR A 547 -0.44 -23.62 22.87
C TYR A 547 -1.63 -24.56 22.84
N LEU A 548 -2.45 -24.44 21.79
CA LEU A 548 -3.56 -25.35 21.55
C LEU A 548 -3.15 -26.34 20.46
N TYR A 549 -3.16 -27.61 20.80
CA TYR A 549 -2.79 -28.71 19.91
C TYR A 549 -3.55 -29.97 20.32
N SER A 550 -3.33 -31.07 19.62
CA SER A 550 -3.95 -32.33 20.00
C SER A 550 -3.03 -33.51 19.78
N ASN A 551 -3.07 -34.43 20.72
CA ASN A 551 -2.32 -35.67 20.74
C ASN A 551 -3.31 -36.83 20.94
N ASN A 552 -3.19 -37.90 20.15
CA ASN A 552 -4.07 -39.07 20.22
C ASN A 552 -5.58 -38.73 20.25
N ALA A 553 -6.00 -37.80 19.38
CA ALA A 553 -7.37 -37.28 19.29
C ALA A 553 -7.91 -36.54 20.53
N GLN A 554 -7.07 -36.23 21.52
CA GLN A 554 -7.42 -35.40 22.66
C GLN A 554 -6.80 -34.00 22.54
N ILE A 555 -7.57 -32.95 22.80
CA ILE A 555 -7.07 -31.56 22.79
C ILE A 555 -6.24 -31.31 24.05
N HIS A 556 -5.13 -30.59 23.90
CA HIS A 556 -4.25 -30.20 24.99
C HIS A 556 -4.05 -28.68 24.99
N LEU A 557 -4.04 -28.11 26.19
CA LEU A 557 -3.56 -26.75 26.45
C LEU A 557 -2.18 -26.84 27.08
N GLY A 558 -1.16 -26.49 26.32
CA GLY A 558 0.18 -26.27 26.84
C GLY A 558 0.37 -24.81 27.23
N VAL A 559 1.09 -24.54 28.31
CA VAL A 559 1.40 -23.18 28.78
C VAL A 559 2.87 -23.07 29.15
N THR A 560 3.53 -21.99 28.73
CA THR A 560 4.88 -21.63 29.17
C THR A 560 4.86 -20.27 29.85
N LEU A 561 5.24 -20.21 31.13
CA LEU A 561 5.43 -18.97 31.87
C LEU A 561 6.93 -18.65 31.94
N ILE A 562 7.31 -17.45 31.55
CA ILE A 562 8.68 -16.95 31.58
C ILE A 562 8.71 -15.75 32.51
N GLU A 563 9.57 -15.79 33.53
CA GLU A 563 9.82 -14.70 34.47
C GLU A 563 11.27 -14.25 34.35
N SER A 564 11.50 -12.96 34.12
CA SER A 564 12.84 -12.40 33.92
C SER A 564 13.33 -11.58 35.11
N ALA A 565 14.61 -11.75 35.46
CA ALA A 565 15.25 -11.04 36.58
C ALA A 565 16.69 -10.64 36.25
N THR A 566 17.20 -9.57 36.90
CA THR A 566 18.60 -9.13 36.80
C THR A 566 19.54 -9.83 37.80
N THR A 567 18.99 -10.49 38.82
CA THR A 567 19.70 -11.30 39.81
C THR A 567 19.08 -12.70 39.86
N LYS A 568 19.81 -13.72 40.34
CA LYS A 568 19.21 -15.06 40.59
C LYS A 568 18.06 -14.92 41.60
N VAL A 569 16.83 -14.90 41.11
CA VAL A 569 15.61 -14.80 41.93
C VAL A 569 15.14 -16.21 42.31
N ALA A 570 14.69 -16.37 43.55
CA ALA A 570 13.90 -17.52 43.96
C ALA A 570 12.47 -17.38 43.41
N SER A 571 11.96 -18.43 42.77
CA SER A 571 10.62 -18.48 42.15
C SER A 571 9.55 -17.82 43.04
N GLN A 572 8.85 -16.81 42.52
CA GLN A 572 7.63 -16.32 43.15
C GLN A 572 6.45 -17.22 42.75
N SER A 573 5.68 -17.69 43.73
CA SER A 573 4.43 -18.42 43.46
C SER A 573 3.40 -17.44 42.92
N HIS A 574 2.87 -17.73 41.72
CA HIS A 574 1.75 -17.00 41.15
C HIS A 574 0.48 -17.78 41.50
N THR A 575 -0.02 -17.58 42.72
CA THR A 575 -1.12 -18.37 43.30
C THR A 575 -2.33 -18.54 42.37
N LEU A 576 -2.67 -17.53 41.56
CA LEU A 576 -3.76 -17.63 40.57
C LEU A 576 -3.43 -18.60 39.42
N ILE A 577 -2.28 -18.46 38.75
CA ILE A 577 -1.88 -19.37 37.65
C ILE A 577 -1.66 -20.79 38.18
N ASP A 578 -0.98 -20.92 39.32
CA ASP A 578 -0.69 -22.21 39.95
C ASP A 578 -2.01 -22.94 40.33
N SER A 579 -3.00 -22.19 40.83
CA SER A 579 -4.33 -22.74 41.16
C SER A 579 -5.17 -23.11 39.93
N SER A 580 -5.04 -22.37 38.83
CA SER A 580 -5.84 -22.59 37.61
C SER A 580 -5.27 -23.67 36.70
N LEU A 581 -3.95 -23.80 36.59
CA LEU A 581 -3.30 -24.73 35.66
C LEU A 581 -2.92 -26.09 36.29
N GLY A 582 -2.88 -26.18 37.62
CA GLY A 582 -2.46 -27.40 38.32
C GLY A 582 -0.94 -27.56 38.41
N PRO A 583 -0.43 -28.78 38.64
CA PRO A 583 1.01 -28.99 38.86
C PRO A 583 1.84 -28.70 37.61
N GLU A 584 2.99 -28.06 37.79
CA GLU A 584 3.94 -27.78 36.72
C GLU A 584 4.60 -29.07 36.22
N ALA A 585 4.83 -29.15 34.91
CA ALA A 585 5.50 -30.27 34.26
C ALA A 585 7.03 -30.13 34.29
N SER A 586 7.54 -28.90 34.21
CA SER A 586 8.97 -28.60 34.38
C SER A 586 9.22 -27.17 34.86
N LEU A 587 10.35 -26.98 35.54
CA LEU A 587 10.87 -25.71 36.06
C LEU A 587 12.38 -25.65 35.80
N GLU A 588 12.83 -24.63 35.07
CA GLU A 588 14.24 -24.42 34.75
C GLU A 588 14.63 -22.94 34.92
N THR A 589 15.87 -22.68 35.33
CA THR A 589 16.46 -21.34 35.35
C THR A 589 17.59 -21.27 34.35
N VAL A 590 17.44 -20.40 33.35
CA VAL A 590 18.35 -20.27 32.21
C VAL A 590 18.72 -18.83 31.95
N ASP A 591 19.77 -18.62 31.15
CA ASP A 591 20.10 -17.30 30.62
C ASP A 591 19.39 -17.08 29.27
N GLY A 592 19.64 -15.94 28.60
CA GLY A 592 19.01 -15.65 27.30
C GLY A 592 19.40 -16.61 26.17
N VAL A 593 20.51 -17.35 26.28
CA VAL A 593 20.88 -18.38 25.31
C VAL A 593 20.15 -19.68 25.63
N GLY A 594 20.09 -20.07 26.90
CA GLY A 594 19.37 -21.26 27.34
C GLY A 594 17.85 -21.15 27.10
N LEU A 595 17.30 -19.94 27.09
CA LEU A 595 15.89 -19.70 26.76
C LEU A 595 15.50 -20.24 25.37
N PHE A 596 16.44 -20.27 24.42
CA PHE A 596 16.20 -20.86 23.10
C PHE A 596 15.95 -22.37 23.15
N GLU A 597 16.33 -23.08 24.20
CA GLU A 597 16.22 -24.54 24.31
C GLU A 597 15.22 -24.99 25.39
N THR A 598 14.74 -24.07 26.24
CA THR A 598 13.84 -24.42 27.36
C THR A 598 12.37 -24.13 27.05
N GLU A 599 12.06 -23.15 26.19
CA GLU A 599 10.68 -22.79 25.83
C GLU A 599 9.98 -23.92 25.06
N MET A 600 8.72 -24.24 25.41
CA MET A 600 7.96 -25.33 24.79
C MET A 600 7.78 -25.16 23.27
N TYR A 601 7.65 -23.93 22.76
CA TYR A 601 7.67 -23.64 21.32
C TYR A 601 8.91 -24.19 20.61
N VAL A 602 10.05 -24.18 21.29
CA VAL A 602 11.34 -24.59 20.72
C VAL A 602 11.73 -26.01 21.07
N SER A 603 11.40 -26.50 22.27
CA SER A 603 11.85 -27.80 22.80
C SER A 603 10.79 -28.89 22.77
N GLY A 604 9.53 -28.54 23.03
CA GLY A 604 8.42 -29.50 23.19
C GLY A 604 7.64 -29.75 21.90
N MET A 605 7.27 -28.69 21.16
CA MET A 605 6.41 -28.81 19.98
C MET A 605 7.12 -29.53 18.82
N HIS A 606 6.77 -30.79 18.62
CA HIS A 606 7.25 -31.71 17.56
C HIS A 606 8.76 -32.02 17.59
N GLY A 607 9.30 -32.26 18.79
CA GLY A 607 10.70 -32.68 19.00
C GLY A 607 11.71 -31.55 18.86
N GLY A 608 11.21 -30.31 18.97
CA GLY A 608 11.94 -29.09 18.73
C GLY A 608 12.33 -28.88 17.27
N HIS A 609 12.36 -27.62 16.84
CA HIS A 609 12.67 -27.30 15.43
C HIS A 609 14.12 -27.66 15.02
N GLY A 610 14.94 -28.16 15.95
CA GLY A 610 16.30 -28.68 15.72
C GLY A 610 16.36 -30.02 14.98
N GLY A 611 15.30 -30.84 15.00
CA GLY A 611 15.33 -32.16 14.36
C GLY A 611 15.37 -32.12 12.82
N GLY A 612 15.00 -30.99 12.20
CA GLY A 612 15.08 -30.81 10.76
C GLY A 612 14.22 -31.78 9.93
N LYS A 613 13.22 -32.43 10.51
CA LYS A 613 12.38 -33.44 9.84
C LYS A 613 11.04 -32.89 9.33
N THR A 614 10.65 -31.70 9.76
CA THR A 614 9.36 -31.09 9.43
C THR A 614 9.49 -29.83 8.57
N ALA A 615 8.37 -29.42 8.02
CA ALA A 615 8.10 -28.22 7.26
C ALA A 615 6.91 -27.49 7.89
N SER A 616 6.85 -26.16 7.73
CA SER A 616 5.79 -25.36 8.35
C SER A 616 5.37 -24.17 7.50
N PHE A 617 4.10 -23.80 7.60
CA PHE A 617 3.52 -22.57 7.06
C PHE A 617 2.67 -21.90 8.15
N LYS A 618 2.73 -20.58 8.25
CA LYS A 618 2.07 -19.87 9.35
C LYS A 618 1.61 -18.47 8.98
N ARG A 619 0.56 -18.01 9.66
CA ARG A 619 0.09 -16.62 9.66
C ARG A 619 -0.24 -16.22 11.09
N CYS A 620 -0.05 -14.94 11.38
CA CYS A 620 -0.22 -14.42 12.73
C CYS A 620 -1.18 -13.23 12.73
N LEU A 621 -2.18 -13.29 13.60
CA LEU A 621 -3.18 -12.25 13.83
C LEU A 621 -3.08 -11.75 15.27
N PHE A 622 -3.37 -10.48 15.49
CA PHE A 622 -3.41 -9.89 16.82
C PHE A 622 -4.83 -9.95 17.36
N LEU A 623 -5.02 -10.61 18.50
CA LEU A 623 -6.31 -10.84 19.13
C LEU A 623 -6.38 -10.16 20.50
N LYS A 624 -7.60 -9.82 20.89
CA LYS A 624 -7.94 -9.40 22.25
C LYS A 624 -8.85 -10.42 22.89
N GLN A 625 -8.74 -10.58 24.21
CA GLN A 625 -9.66 -11.42 25.00
C GLN A 625 -9.87 -12.81 24.40
N ILE A 626 -8.82 -13.63 24.35
CA ILE A 626 -8.89 -14.97 23.72
C ILE A 626 -9.88 -15.92 24.41
N GLY A 627 -10.35 -15.57 25.61
CA GLY A 627 -11.43 -16.26 26.33
C GLY A 627 -12.86 -15.89 25.89
N ALA A 628 -13.02 -14.97 24.94
CA ALA A 628 -14.32 -14.63 24.37
C ALA A 628 -14.87 -15.80 23.53
N VAL A 629 -16.18 -16.06 23.65
CA VAL A 629 -16.82 -17.26 23.10
C VAL A 629 -16.64 -17.39 21.58
N ASP A 630 -16.77 -16.28 20.85
CA ASP A 630 -16.59 -16.25 19.40
C ASP A 630 -15.16 -16.62 18.98
N ILE A 631 -14.15 -16.13 19.70
CA ILE A 631 -12.74 -16.47 19.45
C ILE A 631 -12.47 -17.93 19.84
N THR A 632 -12.85 -18.34 21.06
CA THR A 632 -12.59 -19.72 21.53
C THR A 632 -13.20 -20.76 20.61
N ASP A 633 -14.39 -20.50 20.08
CA ASP A 633 -15.10 -21.45 19.22
C ASP A 633 -14.37 -21.62 17.88
N ILE A 634 -13.82 -20.53 17.33
CA ILE A 634 -12.98 -20.60 16.12
C ILE A 634 -11.67 -21.34 16.41
N LEU A 635 -11.01 -21.06 17.54
CA LEU A 635 -9.74 -21.72 17.91
C LEU A 635 -9.92 -23.23 18.11
N LEU A 636 -11.01 -23.65 18.75
CA LEU A 636 -11.32 -25.07 18.98
C LEU A 636 -11.67 -25.77 17.66
N ALA A 637 -12.58 -25.20 16.87
CA ALA A 637 -12.93 -25.74 15.56
C ALA A 637 -11.71 -25.85 14.63
N ALA A 638 -10.78 -24.90 14.71
CA ALA A 638 -9.52 -24.95 13.96
C ALA A 638 -8.67 -26.16 14.35
N ILE A 639 -8.57 -26.49 15.64
CA ILE A 639 -7.83 -27.68 16.09
C ILE A 639 -8.56 -28.96 15.73
N GLU A 640 -9.88 -29.03 15.84
CA GLU A 640 -10.65 -30.20 15.42
C GLU A 640 -10.49 -30.52 13.93
N THR A 641 -10.53 -29.48 13.08
CA THR A 641 -10.46 -29.59 11.61
C THR A 641 -9.04 -29.64 11.05
N ARG A 642 -8.02 -29.76 11.92
CA ARG A 642 -6.62 -29.77 11.51
C ARG A 642 -6.31 -30.91 10.53
N PRO A 643 -5.54 -30.65 9.45
CA PRO A 643 -5.22 -31.68 8.46
C PRO A 643 -4.05 -32.58 8.86
N SER A 644 -3.29 -32.21 9.90
CA SER A 644 -2.16 -32.98 10.41
C SER A 644 -2.15 -32.92 11.95
N PRO A 645 -1.78 -34.00 12.65
CA PRO A 645 -1.65 -33.99 14.10
C PRO A 645 -0.51 -33.09 14.59
N LEU A 646 0.35 -32.61 13.67
CA LEU A 646 1.43 -31.68 13.98
C LEU A 646 1.00 -30.20 13.91
N CYS A 647 -0.22 -29.90 13.47
CA CYS A 647 -0.70 -28.52 13.42
C CYS A 647 -1.09 -28.02 14.82
N TYR A 648 -0.80 -26.76 15.10
CA TYR A 648 -1.09 -26.13 16.39
C TYR A 648 -1.36 -24.63 16.26
N ILE A 649 -1.93 -24.05 17.31
CA ILE A 649 -2.10 -22.61 17.49
C ILE A 649 -1.24 -22.16 18.66
N HIS A 650 -0.47 -21.10 18.47
CA HIS A 650 0.37 -20.49 19.49
C HIS A 650 -0.12 -19.07 19.79
N LEU A 651 -0.42 -18.80 21.06
CA LEU A 651 -0.93 -17.53 21.57
C LEU A 651 0.16 -16.88 22.43
N LEU A 652 0.93 -15.97 21.84
CA LEU A 652 2.00 -15.25 22.55
C LEU A 652 1.43 -14.04 23.27
N GLN A 653 1.71 -13.89 24.56
CA GLN A 653 1.15 -12.77 25.33
C GLN A 653 1.78 -11.43 24.96
N GLY A 654 0.92 -10.46 24.64
CA GLY A 654 1.22 -9.06 24.39
C GLY A 654 1.14 -8.18 25.63
N GLY A 655 0.87 -6.89 25.43
CA GLY A 655 0.76 -5.89 26.50
C GLY A 655 2.10 -5.45 27.12
N GLY A 656 2.08 -4.91 28.33
CA GLY A 656 3.29 -4.39 28.98
C GLY A 656 3.88 -3.20 28.20
N ALA A 657 5.20 -3.20 27.99
CA ALA A 657 5.91 -2.14 27.28
C ALA A 657 5.47 -1.94 25.83
N LEU A 658 4.87 -2.96 25.18
CA LEU A 658 4.29 -2.78 23.85
C LEU A 658 3.22 -1.67 23.82
N SER A 659 2.43 -1.56 24.89
CA SER A 659 1.32 -0.61 25.02
C SER A 659 1.76 0.80 25.45
N ASP A 660 3.01 0.96 25.90
CA ASP A 660 3.55 2.29 26.26
C ASP A 660 3.90 3.11 25.02
N VAL A 661 4.19 2.43 23.90
CA VAL A 661 4.54 3.05 22.63
C VAL A 661 3.26 3.34 21.85
N ALA A 662 3.04 4.60 21.48
CA ALA A 662 1.88 4.99 20.67
C ALA A 662 1.87 4.29 19.30
N ASP A 663 0.69 3.97 18.78
CA ASP A 663 0.52 3.29 17.49
C ASP A 663 1.19 4.03 16.32
N ASP A 664 1.29 5.36 16.37
CA ASP A 664 1.91 6.20 15.33
C ASP A 664 3.41 6.48 15.56
N ALA A 665 3.98 6.05 16.69
CA ALA A 665 5.38 6.32 17.04
C ALA A 665 6.39 5.56 16.15
N THR A 666 5.95 4.48 15.50
CA THR A 666 6.76 3.65 14.60
C THR A 666 5.92 3.16 13.42
N ALA A 667 6.54 2.64 12.36
CA ALA A 667 5.79 2.00 11.28
C ALA A 667 4.98 0.76 11.71
N PHE A 668 5.35 0.10 12.81
CA PHE A 668 4.54 -0.94 13.44
C PHE A 668 3.35 -0.30 14.17
N GLY A 669 2.18 -0.29 13.52
CA GLY A 669 0.99 0.44 13.97
C GLY A 669 -0.10 -0.36 14.67
N CYS A 670 0.12 -1.66 14.92
CA CYS A 670 -0.87 -2.53 15.57
C CYS A 670 -0.37 -2.92 16.97
N ARG A 671 -0.48 -2.05 17.98
CA ARG A 671 0.05 -2.33 19.33
C ARG A 671 -1.01 -2.69 20.38
N ASP A 672 -2.27 -2.44 20.04
CA ASP A 672 -3.41 -2.70 20.92
C ASP A 672 -3.93 -4.15 20.79
N TRP A 673 -3.24 -5.09 21.44
CA TRP A 673 -3.60 -6.52 21.46
C TRP A 673 -3.11 -7.25 22.71
N ASP A 674 -3.84 -8.30 23.09
CA ASP A 674 -3.53 -9.13 24.26
C ASP A 674 -2.69 -10.35 23.85
N PHE A 675 -2.94 -10.90 22.65
CA PHE A 675 -2.23 -12.09 22.14
C PHE A 675 -1.89 -11.98 20.65
N ALA A 676 -0.67 -12.37 20.30
CA ALA A 676 -0.31 -12.69 18.93
C ALA A 676 -0.64 -14.17 18.67
N CYS A 677 -1.68 -14.41 17.88
CA CYS A 677 -2.17 -15.73 17.52
C CYS A 677 -1.50 -16.23 16.24
N VAL A 678 -0.52 -17.12 16.38
CA VAL A 678 0.22 -17.76 15.30
C VAL A 678 -0.41 -19.10 14.97
N ILE A 679 -1.07 -19.17 13.82
CA ILE A 679 -1.67 -20.39 13.28
C ILE A 679 -0.58 -21.14 12.52
N THR A 680 -0.16 -22.31 13.00
CA THR A 680 1.00 -23.02 12.45
C THR A 680 0.59 -24.37 11.88
N ALA A 681 0.60 -24.46 10.55
CA ALA A 681 0.53 -25.73 9.84
C ALA A 681 1.90 -26.40 9.85
N VAL A 682 1.94 -27.70 10.17
CA VAL A 682 3.18 -28.49 10.19
C VAL A 682 2.95 -29.85 9.54
N TRP A 683 3.91 -30.28 8.73
CA TRP A 683 3.91 -31.59 8.09
C TRP A 683 5.34 -32.16 7.98
N PRO A 684 5.49 -33.49 7.80
CA PRO A 684 6.78 -34.11 7.50
C PRO A 684 7.41 -33.52 6.23
N ARG A 685 8.70 -33.23 6.24
CA ARG A 685 9.36 -32.48 5.15
C ARG A 685 9.38 -33.24 3.82
N ASP A 686 9.47 -34.56 3.88
CA ASP A 686 9.39 -35.48 2.74
C ASP A 686 7.99 -35.49 2.09
N GLN A 687 6.95 -35.05 2.81
CA GLN A 687 5.61 -34.87 2.27
C GLN A 687 5.36 -33.47 1.66
N GLY A 688 6.41 -32.71 1.35
CA GLY A 688 6.27 -31.42 0.66
C GLY A 688 5.58 -31.57 -0.71
N GLY A 689 4.60 -30.71 -0.98
CA GLY A 689 3.85 -30.74 -2.26
C GLY A 689 2.77 -31.83 -2.35
N THR A 690 2.57 -32.61 -1.29
CA THR A 690 1.45 -33.57 -1.21
C THR A 690 0.13 -32.89 -0.82
N GLU A 691 -0.98 -33.62 -0.87
CA GLU A 691 -2.29 -33.15 -0.44
C GLU A 691 -2.30 -32.65 1.00
N VAL A 692 -1.64 -33.36 1.92
CA VAL A 692 -1.52 -32.95 3.33
C VAL A 692 -0.89 -31.57 3.47
N ALA A 693 0.18 -31.28 2.72
CA ALA A 693 0.83 -29.98 2.77
C ALA A 693 -0.05 -28.85 2.20
N LEU A 694 -0.77 -29.12 1.11
CA LEU A 694 -1.68 -28.16 0.48
C LEU A 694 -2.90 -27.86 1.38
N ASP A 695 -3.48 -28.90 1.97
CA ASP A 695 -4.61 -28.77 2.90
C ASP A 695 -4.17 -28.04 4.18
N ALA A 696 -2.95 -28.27 4.67
CA ALA A 696 -2.38 -27.54 5.80
C ALA A 696 -2.20 -26.05 5.52
N VAL A 697 -1.69 -25.68 4.34
CA VAL A 697 -1.61 -24.27 3.92
C VAL A 697 -3.01 -23.65 3.81
N GLN A 698 -3.96 -24.37 3.20
CA GLN A 698 -5.34 -23.88 3.05
C GLN A 698 -6.05 -23.74 4.40
N TRP A 699 -5.80 -24.65 5.34
CA TRP A 699 -6.29 -24.59 6.71
C TRP A 699 -5.83 -23.30 7.40
N VAL A 700 -4.55 -22.92 7.30
CA VAL A 700 -4.05 -21.64 7.85
C VAL A 700 -4.83 -20.44 7.29
N TYR A 701 -5.04 -20.40 5.97
CA TYR A 701 -5.80 -19.30 5.35
C TYR A 701 -7.28 -19.28 5.78
N ASN A 702 -7.91 -20.44 5.95
CA ASN A 702 -9.30 -20.52 6.41
C ASN A 702 -9.43 -20.00 7.85
N VAL A 703 -8.59 -20.48 8.76
CA VAL A 703 -8.59 -20.03 10.16
C VAL A 703 -8.26 -18.53 10.25
N ALA A 704 -7.26 -18.06 9.48
CA ALA A 704 -6.92 -16.65 9.45
C ALA A 704 -8.08 -15.79 8.92
N ARG A 705 -8.80 -16.23 7.87
CA ARG A 705 -9.97 -15.53 7.35
C ARG A 705 -11.08 -15.43 8.39
N ASP A 706 -11.31 -16.49 9.15
CA ASP A 706 -12.41 -16.56 10.12
C ASP A 706 -12.09 -15.71 11.37
N LEU A 707 -10.82 -15.62 11.78
CA LEU A 707 -10.35 -14.75 12.87
C LEU A 707 -10.15 -13.27 12.46
N LEU A 708 -9.92 -12.99 11.18
CA LEU A 708 -9.58 -11.63 10.70
C LEU A 708 -10.56 -10.53 11.17
N PRO A 709 -11.90 -10.72 11.12
CA PRO A 709 -12.86 -9.70 11.57
C PRO A 709 -12.79 -9.39 13.08
N LEU A 710 -12.24 -10.31 13.88
CA LEU A 710 -12.09 -10.20 15.33
C LEU A 710 -10.68 -9.73 15.73
N SER A 711 -9.79 -9.53 14.76
CA SER A 711 -8.40 -9.15 14.99
C SER A 711 -8.20 -7.63 14.99
N SER A 712 -7.23 -7.16 15.78
CA SER A 712 -6.78 -5.77 15.76
C SER A 712 -5.66 -5.49 14.75
N GLY A 713 -5.15 -6.54 14.08
CA GLY A 713 -4.15 -6.44 13.04
C GLY A 713 -3.56 -7.80 12.65
N ALA A 714 -2.62 -7.78 11.70
CA ALA A 714 -1.89 -8.97 11.27
C ALA A 714 -0.38 -8.74 11.40
N TYR A 715 0.36 -9.78 11.80
CA TYR A 715 1.80 -9.65 11.96
C TYR A 715 2.52 -9.84 10.63
N ARG A 716 3.12 -8.75 10.15
CA ARG A 716 3.76 -8.68 8.83
C ARG A 716 4.88 -9.70 8.62
N ALA A 717 5.67 -10.01 9.66
CA ALA A 717 6.83 -10.89 9.52
C ALA A 717 6.46 -12.31 9.07
N ASP A 718 5.20 -12.72 9.25
CA ASP A 718 4.66 -14.00 8.82
C ASP A 718 3.90 -13.94 7.48
N LEU A 719 3.83 -12.77 6.84
CA LEU A 719 3.23 -12.63 5.51
C LEU A 719 4.22 -13.01 4.41
N GLY A 720 3.69 -13.59 3.36
CA GLY A 720 4.41 -13.96 2.15
C GLY A 720 4.06 -13.05 0.98
N PRO A 721 4.53 -13.41 -0.21
CA PRO A 721 4.19 -12.76 -1.46
C PRO A 721 2.94 -13.36 -2.14
N ASP A 722 2.29 -14.33 -1.50
CA ASP A 722 1.05 -14.93 -1.98
C ASP A 722 -0.07 -13.87 -2.03
N PRO A 723 -0.78 -13.69 -3.16
CA PRO A 723 -1.92 -12.77 -3.25
C PRO A 723 -3.02 -13.00 -2.21
N ARG A 724 -3.14 -14.20 -1.63
CA ARG A 724 -4.06 -14.49 -0.53
C ARG A 724 -3.71 -13.75 0.77
N ASP A 725 -2.49 -13.25 0.91
CA ASP A 725 -2.08 -12.39 2.04
C ASP A 725 -2.55 -10.95 1.90
N MET A 726 -3.09 -10.53 0.74
CA MET A 726 -3.50 -9.14 0.52
C MET A 726 -4.47 -8.59 1.60
N PRO A 727 -5.50 -9.34 2.06
CA PRO A 727 -6.36 -8.88 3.15
C PRO A 727 -5.61 -8.71 4.48
N LEU A 728 -4.66 -9.60 4.79
CA LEU A 728 -3.83 -9.52 6.00
C LEU A 728 -2.86 -8.34 5.92
N ALA A 729 -2.20 -8.16 4.78
CA ALA A 729 -1.28 -7.06 4.53
C ALA A 729 -1.95 -5.69 4.64
N ALA A 730 -3.22 -5.59 4.24
CA ALA A 730 -4.01 -4.36 4.38
C ALA A 730 -4.20 -3.93 5.85
N MET A 731 -4.14 -4.86 6.80
CA MET A 731 -4.24 -4.60 8.24
C MET A 731 -2.89 -4.58 8.96
N ALA A 732 -1.78 -4.90 8.29
CA ALA A 732 -0.49 -5.12 8.92
C ALA A 732 0.19 -3.85 9.48
N PHE A 733 -0.21 -2.67 8.99
CA PHE A 733 0.35 -1.38 9.40
C PHE A 733 -0.60 -0.55 10.25
N GLY A 734 -1.82 -1.03 10.50
CA GLY A 734 -2.87 -0.26 11.16
C GLY A 734 -3.06 1.13 10.51
N PRO A 735 -3.13 2.21 11.30
CA PRO A 735 -3.34 3.57 10.78
C PRO A 735 -2.16 4.11 9.95
N ASN A 736 -0.98 3.47 10.02
CA ASN A 736 0.25 4.00 9.43
C ASN A 736 0.44 3.68 7.94
N GLY A 737 -0.38 2.78 7.38
CA GLY A 737 -0.28 2.32 5.99
C GLY A 737 -0.19 3.45 4.94
N PRO A 738 -1.04 4.50 4.99
CA PRO A 738 -0.98 5.58 4.00
C PRO A 738 0.28 6.43 4.06
N ARG A 739 0.84 6.69 5.25
CA ARG A 739 2.12 7.39 5.39
C ARG A 739 3.25 6.58 4.74
N LEU A 740 3.24 5.27 4.95
CA LEU A 740 4.19 4.36 4.31
C LEU A 740 4.03 4.31 2.79
N ALA A 741 2.80 4.32 2.28
CA ALA A 741 2.54 4.37 0.85
C ALA A 741 3.10 5.65 0.21
N TRP A 742 2.94 6.80 0.87
CA TRP A 742 3.53 8.07 0.43
C TRP A 742 5.07 8.04 0.48
N LEU A 743 5.65 7.51 1.56
CA LEU A 743 7.10 7.34 1.66
C LEU A 743 7.65 6.41 0.57
N LYS A 744 6.88 5.41 0.13
CA LYS A 744 7.30 4.48 -0.92
C LYS A 744 7.45 5.17 -2.26
N GLU A 745 6.55 6.09 -2.60
CA GLU A 745 6.64 6.89 -3.82
C GLU A 745 7.84 7.84 -3.80
N THR A 746 8.28 8.29 -2.62
CA THR A 746 9.43 9.21 -2.49
C THR A 746 10.77 8.48 -2.38
N LEU A 747 10.84 7.42 -1.58
CA LEU A 747 12.08 6.71 -1.23
C LEU A 747 12.38 5.50 -2.13
N ASP A 748 11.40 5.00 -2.88
CA ASP A 748 11.57 3.95 -3.89
C ASP A 748 10.62 4.15 -5.10
N PRO A 749 10.71 5.30 -5.81
CA PRO A 749 9.83 5.64 -6.93
C PRO A 749 9.92 4.65 -8.09
N ARG A 750 11.07 3.99 -8.25
CA ARG A 750 11.33 2.99 -9.30
C ARG A 750 10.94 1.57 -8.89
N LYS A 751 10.45 1.37 -7.66
CA LYS A 751 10.06 0.06 -7.12
C LYS A 751 11.19 -0.98 -7.21
N VAL A 752 12.42 -0.57 -6.91
CA VAL A 752 13.58 -1.46 -6.79
C VAL A 752 13.29 -2.54 -5.75
N LEU A 753 12.58 -2.21 -4.66
CA LEU A 753 12.13 -3.18 -3.65
C LEU A 753 10.64 -3.49 -3.83
N ALA A 754 10.25 -3.91 -5.04
CA ALA A 754 8.87 -4.24 -5.42
C ALA A 754 8.27 -5.44 -4.68
N TYR A 755 9.10 -6.35 -4.17
CA TYR A 755 8.70 -7.64 -3.61
C TYR A 755 8.68 -7.66 -2.08
N ALA A 756 8.96 -6.52 -1.44
CA ALA A 756 8.69 -6.34 -0.03
C ALA A 756 7.17 -6.34 0.23
N CYS A 757 6.77 -6.48 1.50
CA CYS A 757 5.36 -6.50 1.88
C CYS A 757 4.59 -5.34 1.24
N PRO A 758 3.45 -5.65 0.56
CA PRO A 758 2.69 -4.65 -0.15
C PRO A 758 2.19 -3.57 0.81
N LEU A 759 2.26 -2.33 0.33
CA LEU A 759 1.71 -1.16 0.99
C LEU A 759 0.37 -0.81 0.35
N PRO A 760 -0.61 -0.30 1.12
CA PRO A 760 -1.91 0.05 0.57
C PRO A 760 -1.76 1.11 -0.52
N THR A 761 -2.50 0.95 -1.62
CA THR A 761 -2.64 2.02 -2.60
C THR A 761 -3.36 3.20 -1.94
N PRO A 762 -2.90 4.45 -2.17
CA PRO A 762 -3.58 5.62 -1.62
C PRO A 762 -5.07 5.61 -2.04
N PRO A 763 -6.00 5.91 -1.12
CA PRO A 763 -7.43 5.77 -1.39
C PRO A 763 -7.88 6.71 -2.51
N ILE A 764 -8.66 6.16 -3.45
CA ILE A 764 -9.26 6.87 -4.59
C ILE A 764 -10.53 7.65 -4.18
N LYS A 765 -11.13 7.35 -3.02
CA LYS A 765 -12.35 8.00 -2.53
C LYS A 765 -12.02 9.38 -1.95
N GLN A 766 -12.65 10.42 -2.49
CA GLN A 766 -12.47 11.81 -2.02
C GLN A 766 -12.99 11.95 -0.59
N LYS A 767 -12.10 12.24 0.36
CA LYS A 767 -12.47 12.53 1.77
C LYS A 767 -12.84 13.99 1.95
N LEU A 768 -13.66 14.30 2.95
CA LEU A 768 -13.95 15.67 3.37
C LEU A 768 -13.22 15.99 4.67
N ILE A 769 -12.36 17.01 4.66
CA ILE A 769 -11.66 17.50 5.85
C ILE A 769 -12.13 18.92 6.14
N ILE A 770 -12.64 19.15 7.35
CA ILE A 770 -13.20 20.42 7.79
C ILE A 770 -12.33 20.98 8.91
N LEU A 771 -11.73 22.15 8.68
CA LEU A 771 -10.91 22.87 9.64
C LEU A 771 -11.75 23.92 10.36
N VAL A 772 -12.00 23.75 11.65
CA VAL A 772 -12.82 24.68 12.44
C VAL A 772 -11.93 25.70 13.13
N THR A 773 -11.98 26.94 12.66
CA THR A 773 -11.18 28.08 13.14
C THR A 773 -12.06 29.10 13.88
N GLY A 774 -11.43 30.09 14.51
CA GLY A 774 -12.12 31.15 15.24
C GLY A 774 -11.48 31.46 16.59
N GLU A 775 -11.92 32.54 17.21
CA GLU A 775 -11.32 33.05 18.44
C GLU A 775 -11.62 32.20 19.68
N SER A 776 -10.97 32.52 20.80
CA SER A 776 -11.33 31.91 22.09
C SER A 776 -12.80 32.17 22.41
N GLY A 777 -13.50 31.18 22.96
CA GLY A 777 -14.86 31.38 23.46
C GLY A 777 -16.00 31.35 22.44
N VAL A 778 -15.71 31.23 21.13
CA VAL A 778 -16.74 31.18 20.07
C VAL A 778 -17.48 29.85 19.99
N GLY A 779 -16.99 28.78 20.62
CA GLY A 779 -17.66 27.47 20.65
C GLY A 779 -17.24 26.48 19.54
N LYS A 780 -16.01 26.57 19.03
CA LYS A 780 -15.49 25.69 17.95
C LYS A 780 -15.71 24.19 18.20
N ASP A 781 -15.28 23.70 19.36
CA ASP A 781 -15.37 22.27 19.70
C ASP A 781 -16.84 21.82 19.79
N TYR A 782 -17.72 22.68 20.33
CA TYR A 782 -19.16 22.45 20.42
C TYR A 782 -19.82 22.35 19.04
N CYS A 783 -19.51 23.28 18.13
CA CYS A 783 -20.01 23.22 16.76
C CYS A 783 -19.51 21.97 16.01
N ALA A 784 -18.22 21.64 16.18
CA ALA A 784 -17.62 20.44 15.58
C ALA A 784 -18.33 19.16 16.03
N ASP A 785 -18.66 19.03 17.32
CA ASP A 785 -19.39 17.87 17.85
C ASP A 785 -20.79 17.73 17.24
N ILE A 786 -21.51 18.85 17.07
CA ILE A 786 -22.83 18.86 16.42
C ILE A 786 -22.71 18.41 14.95
N TRP A 787 -21.74 18.94 14.22
CA TRP A 787 -21.56 18.60 12.80
C TRP A 787 -21.16 17.14 12.60
N VAL A 788 -20.26 16.61 13.43
CA VAL A 788 -19.91 15.18 13.42
C VAL A 788 -21.15 14.32 13.68
N SER A 789 -21.95 14.66 14.70
CA SER A 789 -23.21 13.95 14.98
C SER A 789 -24.18 13.98 13.80
N MET A 790 -24.29 15.12 13.10
CA MET A 790 -25.12 15.26 11.91
C MET A 790 -24.65 14.37 10.75
N PHE A 791 -23.34 14.34 10.47
CA PHE A 791 -22.78 13.47 9.43
C PHE A 791 -23.03 11.98 9.72
N THR A 792 -22.81 11.56 10.96
CA THR A 792 -23.07 10.18 11.40
C THR A 792 -24.55 9.80 11.26
N ARG A 793 -25.48 10.76 11.41
CA ARG A 793 -26.93 10.52 11.32
C ARG A 793 -27.48 10.61 9.89
N TYR A 794 -26.95 11.50 9.06
CA TYR A 794 -27.47 11.78 7.71
C TYR A 794 -27.21 10.64 6.72
N ALA A 795 -26.07 9.95 6.85
CA ALA A 795 -25.75 8.84 5.97
C ALA A 795 -26.27 7.52 6.57
N HIS A 796 -27.34 6.96 6.00
CA HIS A 796 -27.73 5.58 6.30
C HIS A 796 -26.53 4.63 6.12
N LYS A 797 -26.03 4.07 7.24
CA LYS A 797 -25.01 3.01 7.42
C LYS A 797 -23.62 3.16 6.76
N HIS A 798 -23.32 4.20 5.98
CA HIS A 798 -22.08 4.23 5.15
C HIS A 798 -21.20 5.49 5.20
N CYS A 799 -21.42 6.46 6.10
CA CYS A 799 -20.48 7.58 6.31
C CYS A 799 -19.93 7.59 7.73
N LYS A 800 -18.61 7.52 7.86
CA LYS A 800 -17.89 7.64 9.15
C LYS A 800 -17.36 9.07 9.32
N ALA A 801 -17.76 9.72 10.40
CA ALA A 801 -17.29 11.07 10.75
C ALA A 801 -16.60 11.09 12.11
N ARG A 802 -15.52 11.87 12.24
CA ARG A 802 -14.74 11.99 13.49
C ARG A 802 -14.31 13.43 13.74
N LYS A 803 -14.25 13.82 15.02
CA LYS A 803 -13.57 15.05 15.48
C LYS A 803 -12.17 14.73 15.96
N ALA A 804 -11.20 15.59 15.63
CA ALA A 804 -9.86 15.58 16.21
C ALA A 804 -9.40 17.01 16.52
N SER A 805 -8.51 17.19 17.50
CA SER A 805 -7.89 18.48 17.77
C SER A 805 -6.40 18.42 17.46
N ILE A 806 -5.95 19.26 16.53
CA ILE A 806 -4.53 19.33 16.13
C ILE A 806 -3.61 19.80 17.26
N SER A 807 -4.20 20.41 18.29
CA SER A 807 -3.48 20.92 19.45
C SER A 807 -3.24 19.88 20.54
N ASP A 808 -3.75 18.66 20.39
CA ASP A 808 -3.68 17.63 21.45
C ASP A 808 -2.26 17.12 21.66
N THR A 809 -1.51 16.88 20.58
CA THR A 809 -0.08 16.52 20.64
C THR A 809 0.72 17.57 21.40
N THR A 810 0.57 18.85 21.04
CA THR A 810 1.25 19.96 21.73
C THR A 810 0.85 20.07 23.21
N LYS A 811 -0.40 19.77 23.57
CA LYS A 811 -0.81 19.75 24.99
C LYS A 811 -0.11 18.62 25.74
N GLY A 812 0.02 17.44 25.14
CA GLY A 812 0.74 16.30 25.70
C GLY A 812 2.21 16.64 25.95
N GLU A 813 2.89 17.20 24.96
CA GLU A 813 4.29 17.61 25.05
C GLU A 813 4.49 18.74 26.08
N TYR A 814 3.58 19.72 26.10
CA TYR A 814 3.60 20.79 27.10
C TYR A 814 3.39 20.25 28.52
N ALA A 815 2.43 19.35 28.72
CA ALA A 815 2.17 18.70 30.00
C ALA A 815 3.41 17.92 30.49
N ALA A 816 4.05 17.17 29.60
CA ALA A 816 5.27 16.43 29.90
C ALA A 816 6.44 17.37 30.26
N ALA A 817 6.58 18.50 29.55
CA ALA A 817 7.67 19.44 29.78
C ALA A 817 7.49 20.31 31.03
N THR A 818 6.25 20.64 31.43
CA THR A 818 5.99 21.59 32.51
C THR A 818 5.34 20.97 33.76
N GLY A 819 4.99 19.68 33.71
CA GLY A 819 4.22 19.01 34.77
C GLY A 819 2.76 19.47 34.86
N ALA A 820 2.21 20.07 33.80
CA ALA A 820 0.79 20.47 33.78
C ALA A 820 -0.11 19.24 33.63
N ASP A 821 -1.32 19.27 34.22
CA ASP A 821 -2.26 18.15 34.14
C ASP A 821 -2.85 18.04 32.73
N LEU A 822 -2.47 16.98 32.00
CA LEU A 822 -2.93 16.73 30.64
C LEU A 822 -4.45 16.52 30.56
N ASN A 823 -5.04 15.76 31.49
CA ASN A 823 -6.49 15.51 31.50
C ASN A 823 -7.25 16.81 31.74
N ALA A 824 -6.75 17.66 32.63
CA ALA A 824 -7.30 18.99 32.84
C ALA A 824 -7.10 19.90 31.61
N LEU A 825 -5.96 19.82 30.89
CA LEU A 825 -5.75 20.58 29.64
C LEU A 825 -6.68 20.15 28.50
N LEU A 826 -7.06 18.88 28.46
CA LEU A 826 -7.95 18.33 27.44
C LEU A 826 -9.43 18.62 27.74
N VAL A 827 -9.85 18.48 29.00
CA VAL A 827 -11.28 18.46 29.38
C VAL A 827 -11.71 19.71 30.15
N ASN A 828 -10.85 20.30 30.99
CA ASN A 828 -11.21 21.44 31.83
C ASN A 828 -10.94 22.78 31.12
N ARG A 829 -12.03 23.45 30.73
CA ARG A 829 -11.96 24.73 30.01
C ARG A 829 -11.29 25.85 30.80
N ALA A 830 -11.55 25.99 32.10
CA ALA A 830 -10.97 27.06 32.90
C ALA A 830 -9.46 26.89 33.03
N TYR A 831 -9.02 25.64 33.28
CA TYR A 831 -7.61 25.26 33.34
C TYR A 831 -6.90 25.49 31.99
N LYS A 832 -7.53 25.09 30.88
CA LYS A 832 -7.02 25.32 29.53
C LYS A 832 -6.86 26.81 29.18
N GLU A 833 -7.76 27.69 29.64
CA GLU A 833 -7.61 29.14 29.43
C GLU A 833 -6.46 29.71 30.27
N GLN A 834 -6.27 29.25 31.52
CA GLN A 834 -5.15 29.65 32.37
C GLN A 834 -3.78 29.34 31.72
N HIS A 835 -3.63 28.14 31.14
CA HIS A 835 -2.38 27.70 30.51
C HIS A 835 -2.20 28.17 29.06
N ARG A 836 -3.19 28.84 28.47
CA ARG A 836 -3.17 29.19 27.03
C ARG A 836 -1.99 30.06 26.60
N PRO A 837 -1.60 31.13 27.33
CA PRO A 837 -0.44 31.94 26.95
C PRO A 837 0.85 31.11 26.92
N ALA A 838 1.09 30.29 27.95
CA ALA A 838 2.25 29.41 28.05
C ALA A 838 2.27 28.35 26.95
N LEU A 839 1.13 27.71 26.67
CA LEU A 839 0.99 26.72 25.61
C LEU A 839 1.13 27.35 24.20
N THR A 840 0.86 28.66 24.09
CA THR A 840 1.11 29.41 22.86
C THR A 840 2.59 29.71 22.68
N ALA A 841 3.28 30.12 23.74
CA ALA A 841 4.72 30.34 23.73
C ALA A 841 5.48 29.02 23.44
N PHE A 842 5.12 27.93 24.11
CA PHE A 842 5.70 26.60 23.90
C PHE A 842 5.61 26.15 22.44
N PHE A 843 4.42 26.23 21.84
CA PHE A 843 4.25 25.90 20.43
C PHE A 843 5.07 26.78 19.49
N LYS A 844 5.17 28.09 19.77
CA LYS A 844 5.99 29.01 18.97
C LYS A 844 7.47 28.64 19.05
N GLU A 845 7.95 28.21 20.22
CA GLU A 845 9.33 27.75 20.38
C GLU A 845 9.60 26.46 19.60
N GLN A 846 8.71 25.46 19.69
CA GLN A 846 8.83 24.24 18.88
C GLN A 846 8.85 24.54 17.38
N MET A 847 8.08 25.52 16.92
CA MET A 847 8.09 25.96 15.53
C MET A 847 9.41 26.60 15.07
N ARG A 848 10.17 27.24 15.99
CA ARG A 848 11.51 27.76 15.64
C ARG A 848 12.50 26.63 15.40
N GLN A 849 12.34 25.53 16.14
CA GLN A 849 13.19 24.34 16.04
C GLN A 849 12.75 23.41 14.90
N GLN A 850 11.45 23.36 14.60
CA GLN A 850 10.85 22.52 13.57
C GLN A 850 9.92 23.37 12.67
N PRO A 851 10.44 23.97 11.59
CA PRO A 851 9.66 24.84 10.71
C PRO A 851 8.42 24.16 10.09
N ARG A 852 8.46 22.84 9.86
CA ARG A 852 7.35 22.03 9.30
C ARG A 852 6.43 21.41 10.35
N LEU A 853 6.52 21.80 11.63
CA LEU A 853 5.72 21.20 12.70
C LEU A 853 4.20 21.24 12.44
N ARG A 854 3.71 22.30 11.79
CA ARG A 854 2.27 22.46 11.46
C ARG A 854 1.79 21.42 10.46
N GLU A 855 2.53 21.27 9.37
CA GLU A 855 2.27 20.29 8.31
C GLU A 855 2.30 18.87 8.89
N LYS A 856 3.30 18.60 9.74
CA LYS A 856 3.43 17.34 10.47
C LYS A 856 2.23 17.07 11.38
N HIS A 857 1.82 18.02 12.22
CA HIS A 857 0.65 17.83 13.09
C HIS A 857 -0.63 17.63 12.28
N PHE A 858 -0.80 18.37 11.18
CA PHE A 858 -1.95 18.22 10.30
C PHE A 858 -1.97 16.82 9.67
N LEU A 859 -0.85 16.39 9.08
CA LEU A 859 -0.71 15.06 8.48
C LEU A 859 -0.92 13.95 9.50
N ASN A 860 -0.38 14.07 10.72
CA ASN A 860 -0.58 13.09 11.80
C ASN A 860 -2.07 12.93 12.15
N VAL A 861 -2.81 14.03 12.27
CA VAL A 861 -4.25 14.00 12.55
C VAL A 861 -5.02 13.36 11.39
N VAL A 862 -4.65 13.67 10.15
CA VAL A 862 -5.27 13.10 8.95
C VAL A 862 -4.97 11.60 8.81
N SER A 863 -3.72 11.18 9.05
CA SER A 863 -3.32 9.77 9.02
C SER A 863 -3.91 8.96 10.17
N GLY A 864 -4.15 9.57 11.33
CA GLY A 864 -4.84 8.94 12.46
C GLY A 864 -6.34 8.73 12.25
N ALA A 865 -6.93 9.24 11.15
CA ALA A 865 -8.35 9.17 10.84
C ALA A 865 -8.62 8.52 9.46
N THR A 866 -7.83 7.50 9.10
CA THR A 866 -7.86 6.86 7.78
C THR A 866 -9.13 6.07 7.48
N ASP A 867 -9.85 5.63 8.50
CA ASP A 867 -11.13 4.94 8.36
C ASP A 867 -12.35 5.88 8.25
N THR A 868 -12.11 7.20 8.24
CA THR A 868 -13.18 8.22 8.19
C THR A 868 -13.38 8.81 6.80
N ASP A 869 -14.65 9.08 6.46
CA ASP A 869 -15.06 9.80 5.26
C ASP A 869 -15.06 11.32 5.50
N VAL A 870 -15.39 11.74 6.72
CA VAL A 870 -15.42 13.15 7.15
C VAL A 870 -14.58 13.35 8.41
N LEU A 871 -13.56 14.20 8.34
CA LEU A 871 -12.72 14.56 9.47
C LEU A 871 -12.90 16.03 9.82
N VAL A 872 -13.32 16.31 11.06
CA VAL A 872 -13.47 17.68 11.58
C VAL A 872 -12.30 17.98 12.53
N ILE A 873 -11.42 18.89 12.14
CA ILE A 873 -10.22 19.26 12.89
C ILE A 873 -10.45 20.60 13.60
N THR A 874 -10.23 20.64 14.90
CA THR A 874 -10.24 21.88 15.70
C THR A 874 -8.84 22.22 16.22
N GLY A 875 -8.68 23.42 16.80
CA GLY A 875 -7.42 23.83 17.43
C GLY A 875 -6.39 24.41 16.46
N MET A 876 -6.76 24.66 15.20
CA MET A 876 -5.93 25.31 14.20
C MET A 876 -5.50 26.72 14.63
N ARG A 877 -4.25 27.08 14.29
CA ARG A 877 -3.67 28.41 14.56
C ARG A 877 -3.25 29.16 13.30
N ASP A 878 -3.36 28.53 12.14
CA ASP A 878 -3.04 29.12 10.84
C ASP A 878 -4.09 30.13 10.40
N GLU A 879 -3.64 31.20 9.75
CA GLU A 879 -4.49 32.29 9.26
C GLU A 879 -5.21 31.92 7.94
N ALA A 880 -4.55 31.14 7.08
CA ALA A 880 -5.04 30.73 5.76
C ALA A 880 -4.89 29.22 5.52
N PRO A 881 -5.46 28.35 6.38
CA PRO A 881 -5.10 26.93 6.43
C PRO A 881 -5.45 26.16 5.14
N THR A 882 -6.52 26.53 4.44
CA THR A 882 -6.90 25.88 3.19
C THR A 882 -5.92 26.20 2.05
N ALA A 883 -5.31 27.39 2.07
CA ALA A 883 -4.29 27.76 1.10
C ALA A 883 -2.97 27.03 1.36
N THR A 884 -2.57 26.88 2.63
CA THR A 884 -1.26 26.35 3.01
C THR A 884 -1.23 24.84 3.20
N LEU A 885 -2.36 24.16 3.42
CA LEU A 885 -2.37 22.73 3.77
C LEU A 885 -3.05 21.81 2.73
N SER A 886 -3.76 22.37 1.74
CA SER A 886 -4.53 21.55 0.77
C SER A 886 -3.64 20.62 -0.06
N HIS A 887 -2.43 21.05 -0.41
CA HIS A 887 -1.46 20.27 -1.20
C HIS A 887 -0.97 19.00 -0.48
N LEU A 888 -1.03 18.98 0.86
CA LEU A 888 -0.62 17.83 1.68
C LEU A 888 -1.65 16.68 1.65
N VAL A 889 -2.88 16.98 1.25
CA VAL A 889 -4.00 16.03 1.19
C VAL A 889 -4.69 16.07 -0.18
N PRO A 890 -3.97 15.80 -1.28
CA PRO A 890 -4.46 16.08 -2.64
C PRO A 890 -5.69 15.25 -3.04
N ASN A 891 -5.95 14.13 -2.36
CA ASN A 891 -7.14 13.30 -2.54
C ASN A 891 -8.30 13.65 -1.59
N SER A 892 -8.22 14.76 -0.87
CA SER A 892 -9.25 15.19 0.08
C SER A 892 -9.71 16.62 -0.22
N ARG A 893 -11.01 16.86 -0.12
CA ARG A 893 -11.56 18.21 -0.08
C ARG A 893 -11.25 18.83 1.29
N LEU A 894 -10.39 19.83 1.31
CA LEU A 894 -10.11 20.63 2.50
C LEU A 894 -10.98 21.88 2.50
N LEU A 895 -11.67 22.14 3.61
CA LEU A 895 -12.52 23.32 3.80
C LEU A 895 -12.33 23.89 5.20
N ASP A 896 -12.27 25.22 5.35
CA ASP A 896 -12.19 25.89 6.64
C ASP A 896 -13.47 26.64 7.02
N ILE A 897 -13.91 26.49 8.27
CA ILE A 897 -15.10 27.15 8.83
C ILE A 897 -14.66 28.03 9.99
N ARG A 898 -14.82 29.35 9.83
CA ARG A 898 -14.61 30.30 10.92
C ARG A 898 -15.87 30.42 11.76
N VAL A 899 -15.78 30.04 13.03
CA VAL A 899 -16.85 30.27 14.00
C VAL A 899 -16.66 31.63 14.65
N THR A 900 -17.68 32.48 14.58
CA THR A 900 -17.70 33.83 15.19
C THR A 900 -18.70 33.89 16.34
N ALA A 901 -18.47 34.83 17.25
CA ALA A 901 -19.41 35.22 18.30
C ALA A 901 -18.99 36.58 18.87
N SER A 902 -19.97 37.35 19.33
CA SER A 902 -19.82 38.68 19.90
C SER A 902 -18.97 38.64 21.16
N GLU A 903 -18.32 39.74 21.49
CA GLU A 903 -17.49 39.84 22.70
C GLU A 903 -18.32 39.48 23.96
N LYS A 904 -19.57 39.96 24.03
CA LYS A 904 -20.51 39.62 25.12
C LYS A 904 -20.73 38.11 25.23
N THR A 905 -21.03 37.44 24.12
CA THR A 905 -21.24 35.99 24.07
C THR A 905 -19.97 35.22 24.42
N ARG A 906 -18.81 35.66 23.93
CA ARG A 906 -17.50 35.05 24.25
C ARG A 906 -17.17 35.19 25.73
N GLN A 907 -17.38 36.36 26.33
CA GLN A 907 -17.15 36.62 27.76
C GLN A 907 -18.08 35.78 28.64
N ALA A 908 -19.37 35.72 28.31
CA ALA A 908 -20.34 34.88 29.02
C ALA A 908 -19.92 33.40 29.00
N ARG A 909 -19.49 32.89 27.83
CA ARG A 909 -19.02 31.51 27.67
C ARG A 909 -17.67 31.23 28.36
N ARG A 910 -16.86 32.25 28.63
CA ARG A 910 -15.57 32.16 29.34
C ARG A 910 -15.71 32.22 30.88
N LYS A 911 -16.91 32.48 31.42
CA LYS A 911 -17.19 32.60 32.88
C LYS A 911 -16.28 33.62 33.61
N CYS A 912 -15.90 34.73 32.98
CA CYS A 912 -15.29 35.85 33.70
C CYS A 912 -16.38 36.72 34.34
N ARG A 913 -16.50 36.70 35.67
CA ARG A 913 -17.20 37.77 36.39
C ARG A 913 -16.34 39.03 36.30
N VAL A 914 -16.84 40.08 35.67
CA VAL A 914 -16.34 41.43 35.92
C VAL A 914 -16.75 41.78 37.35
N ASN A 915 -15.78 41.86 38.27
CA ASN A 915 -16.02 42.55 39.53
C ASN A 915 -16.17 44.04 39.20
N ALA A 916 -17.42 44.50 39.16
CA ALA A 916 -17.77 45.91 39.12
C ALA A 916 -17.49 46.58 40.48
N LYS A 917 -16.23 46.54 40.93
CA LYS A 917 -15.68 47.30 42.07
C LYS A 917 -14.17 47.36 41.88
N ASN A 918 -13.73 48.34 41.09
CA ASN A 918 -12.44 49.05 41.17
C ASN A 918 -12.34 49.97 39.94
N LEU A 919 -13.33 50.86 39.79
CA LEU A 919 -13.07 52.16 39.19
C LEU A 919 -12.80 53.08 40.37
N HIS A 920 -11.55 53.21 40.76
CA HIS A 920 -10.94 54.42 41.31
C HIS A 920 -9.45 54.14 41.53
N ASP A 921 -8.66 55.13 41.14
CA ASP A 921 -7.22 55.33 41.33
C ASP A 921 -6.20 54.81 40.30
N HIS A 922 -5.58 55.84 39.69
CA HIS A 922 -4.26 55.94 39.05
C HIS A 922 -4.18 55.48 37.58
N CYS A 923 -3.99 56.33 36.56
CA CYS A 923 -3.28 57.62 36.49
C CYS A 923 -3.87 58.57 35.44
N ASN A 924 -3.87 59.86 35.79
CA ASN A 924 -3.98 61.02 34.90
C ASN A 924 -2.59 61.46 34.41
N ASN A 925 -2.59 62.27 33.33
CA ASN A 925 -1.53 63.17 32.80
C ASN A 925 -0.45 62.51 31.93
N ASP A 926 -0.08 62.97 30.72
CA ASP A 926 -0.33 64.17 29.89
C ASP A 926 -0.34 63.71 28.40
N ASP A 927 -1.06 64.27 27.43
CA ASP A 927 -0.90 65.62 26.88
C ASP A 927 -2.12 66.02 26.02
N ARG A 928 -2.53 67.29 26.13
CA ARG A 928 -3.62 67.89 25.33
C ARG A 928 -3.07 68.46 24.01
N GLY A 929 -3.77 68.22 22.91
CA GLY A 929 -3.52 68.93 21.64
C GLY A 929 -4.56 68.69 20.53
N SER A 930 -5.69 69.42 20.61
CA SER A 930 -6.54 69.97 19.53
C SER A 930 -7.19 69.10 18.42
N ASN A 931 -8.52 69.24 18.35
CA ASN A 931 -9.42 69.21 17.18
C ASN A 931 -9.80 67.88 16.49
N GLY A 932 -10.93 67.33 16.97
CA GLY A 932 -12.09 66.85 16.21
C GLY A 932 -11.89 66.21 14.83
N SER A 933 -11.98 64.88 14.77
CA SER A 933 -12.50 64.13 13.63
C SER A 933 -12.82 62.69 14.04
N ASN A 934 -13.96 62.17 13.58
CA ASN A 934 -14.45 60.80 13.77
C ASN A 934 -13.38 59.72 13.55
N CYS A 935 -13.00 58.97 14.59
CA CYS A 935 -12.33 57.69 14.43
C CYS A 935 -13.28 56.54 14.84
N LYS A 936 -13.97 56.00 13.83
CA LYS A 936 -14.44 54.60 13.85
C LYS A 936 -13.21 53.71 14.11
N SER A 937 -13.26 52.87 15.14
CA SER A 937 -12.22 51.88 15.39
C SER A 937 -12.13 50.91 14.21
N ASN A 938 -11.05 51.02 13.45
CA ASN A 938 -10.71 50.15 12.33
C ASN A 938 -10.67 48.68 12.77
N SER A 939 -11.65 47.91 12.30
CA SER A 939 -11.54 46.45 12.16
C SER A 939 -10.39 46.19 11.19
N THR A 940 -9.27 45.67 11.68
CA THR A 940 -8.19 45.10 10.84
C THR A 940 -8.82 44.17 9.80
N MET A 941 -8.77 44.55 8.52
CA MET A 941 -9.25 43.69 7.43
C MET A 941 -8.51 42.36 7.49
N LEU A 942 -9.24 41.26 7.52
CA LEU A 942 -8.66 39.93 7.39
C LEU A 942 -8.13 39.79 5.95
N ASN A 943 -6.83 39.62 5.78
CA ASN A 943 -6.17 39.37 4.49
C ASN A 943 -6.54 38.00 3.86
N TYR A 944 -7.48 37.26 4.46
CA TYR A 944 -7.90 35.93 4.04
C TYR A 944 -9.39 35.68 4.28
N ARG A 945 -10.09 35.18 3.25
CA ARG A 945 -11.51 34.83 3.30
C ARG A 945 -11.67 33.33 3.51
N HIS A 946 -12.28 32.99 4.64
CA HIS A 946 -12.54 31.61 5.02
C HIS A 946 -13.58 30.99 4.11
N SER A 947 -13.49 29.67 3.90
CA SER A 947 -14.44 28.97 3.03
C SER A 947 -15.87 29.12 3.52
N LEU A 948 -16.11 29.04 4.82
CA LEU A 948 -17.41 29.34 5.44
C LEU A 948 -17.23 30.14 6.73
N VAL A 949 -18.25 30.91 7.08
CA VAL A 949 -18.34 31.61 8.37
C VAL A 949 -19.67 31.23 9.03
N PHE A 950 -19.60 30.77 10.28
CA PHE A 950 -20.77 30.44 11.10
C PHE A 950 -20.83 31.37 12.30
N ASP A 951 -21.91 32.13 12.40
CA ASP A 951 -22.13 33.02 13.53
C ASP A 951 -22.87 32.31 14.66
N ASN A 952 -22.17 32.07 15.76
CA ASN A 952 -22.64 31.27 16.88
C ASN A 952 -23.15 32.16 18.03
N GLU A 953 -24.12 33.04 17.75
CA GLU A 953 -24.75 33.90 18.76
C GLU A 953 -25.87 33.20 19.52
N ALA A 954 -26.62 32.31 18.85
CA ALA A 954 -27.78 31.65 19.44
C ALA A 954 -27.37 30.69 20.57
N THR A 955 -28.27 30.53 21.54
CA THR A 955 -28.18 29.47 22.56
C THR A 955 -28.80 28.19 22.01
N GLY A 956 -28.11 27.05 22.16
CA GLY A 956 -28.57 25.74 21.65
C GLY A 956 -27.84 25.29 20.38
N ASP A 957 -28.28 24.18 19.79
CA ASP A 957 -27.63 23.54 18.63
C ASP A 957 -28.34 23.78 17.28
N ASP A 958 -29.57 24.30 17.28
CA ASP A 958 -30.39 24.54 16.08
C ASP A 958 -29.66 25.34 14.99
N GLY A 959 -28.94 26.40 15.37
CA GLY A 959 -28.18 27.22 14.43
C GLY A 959 -27.09 26.43 13.72
N ALA A 960 -26.33 25.62 14.47
CA ALA A 960 -25.26 24.80 13.94
C ALA A 960 -25.80 23.64 13.08
N ARG A 961 -26.96 23.06 13.44
CA ARG A 961 -27.66 22.04 12.64
C ARG A 961 -28.13 22.60 11.30
N ARG A 962 -28.86 23.73 11.31
CA ARG A 962 -29.32 24.41 10.08
C ARG A 962 -28.16 24.80 9.17
N PHE A 963 -27.04 25.23 9.76
CA PHE A 963 -25.84 25.54 9.01
C PHE A 963 -25.26 24.29 8.33
N ALA A 964 -25.19 23.16 9.04
CA ALA A 964 -24.72 21.89 8.47
C ALA A 964 -25.64 21.40 7.33
N ASP A 965 -26.97 21.43 7.54
CA ASP A 965 -27.95 21.04 6.53
C ASP A 965 -27.81 21.86 5.24
N LYS A 966 -27.57 23.16 5.40
CA LYS A 966 -27.50 24.08 4.25
C LYS A 966 -26.17 24.03 3.51
N TYR A 967 -25.04 23.88 4.21
CA TYR A 967 -23.71 24.09 3.62
C TYR A 967 -22.78 22.88 3.66
N LEU A 968 -23.00 21.93 4.58
CA LEU A 968 -22.07 20.81 4.79
C LEU A 968 -22.60 19.49 4.22
N LEU A 969 -23.86 19.14 4.47
CA LEU A 969 -24.46 17.91 3.95
C LEU A 969 -24.52 17.84 2.41
N PRO A 970 -24.76 18.94 1.68
CA PRO A 970 -24.69 18.93 0.21
C PRO A 970 -23.33 18.51 -0.36
N LEU A 971 -22.24 18.63 0.43
CA LEU A 971 -20.90 18.19 0.02
C LEU A 971 -20.75 16.66 0.01
N LEU A 972 -21.72 15.93 0.58
CA LEU A 972 -21.77 14.46 0.61
C LEU A 972 -22.81 13.88 -0.35
N HIS A 973 -23.37 14.72 -1.23
CA HIS A 973 -24.42 14.29 -2.15
C HIS A 973 -23.86 13.32 -3.21
N LYS A 974 -24.61 12.25 -3.53
CA LYS A 974 -24.23 11.23 -4.52
C LYS A 974 -23.95 11.79 -5.92
N ASP A 975 -24.50 12.95 -6.24
CA ASP A 975 -24.24 13.63 -7.51
C ASP A 975 -22.81 14.12 -7.66
N LEU A 976 -22.12 14.47 -6.57
CA LEU A 976 -20.70 14.80 -6.60
C LEU A 976 -19.86 13.56 -6.92
N GLU A 977 -20.20 12.40 -6.33
CA GLU A 977 -19.56 11.13 -6.67
C GLU A 977 -19.79 10.77 -8.14
N ARG A 978 -21.04 10.90 -8.61
CA ARG A 978 -21.38 10.68 -10.02
C ARG A 978 -20.60 11.61 -10.94
N LEU A 979 -20.50 12.90 -10.61
CA LEU A 979 -19.73 13.88 -11.38
C LEU A 979 -18.23 13.50 -11.41
N ALA A 980 -17.67 13.07 -10.27
CA ALA A 980 -16.28 12.63 -10.17
C ALA A 980 -15.97 11.45 -11.12
N THR A 981 -16.88 10.49 -11.25
CA THR A 981 -16.72 9.34 -12.17
C THR A 981 -16.68 9.74 -13.66
N MET A 982 -17.15 10.94 -14.00
CA MET A 982 -17.10 11.46 -15.37
C MET A 982 -15.73 12.06 -15.73
N VAL A 983 -14.88 12.37 -14.75
CA VAL A 983 -13.52 12.87 -14.98
C VAL A 983 -12.58 11.69 -15.18
N VAL A 984 -12.09 11.54 -16.41
CA VAL A 984 -11.26 10.39 -16.80
C VAL A 984 -9.78 10.80 -16.74
N PRO A 985 -8.91 9.98 -16.11
CA PRO A 985 -7.47 10.18 -16.22
C PRO A 985 -7.00 9.85 -17.64
N VAL A 986 -6.20 10.76 -18.19
CA VAL A 986 -5.50 10.70 -19.47
C VAL A 986 -4.02 10.69 -19.13
N PRO A 987 -3.38 9.52 -19.18
CA PRO A 987 -1.98 9.44 -18.84
C PRO A 987 -1.13 10.10 -19.94
N ASP A 988 0.01 10.68 -19.53
CA ASP A 988 1.10 11.19 -20.37
C ASP A 988 0.72 12.36 -21.26
N PHE A 989 -0.27 13.11 -20.77
CA PHE A 989 -0.69 14.35 -21.37
C PHE A 989 -0.45 15.50 -20.38
N PRO A 990 -0.04 16.69 -20.84
CA PRO A 990 0.45 16.97 -22.19
C PRO A 990 1.86 16.42 -22.47
N ARG A 991 2.50 15.80 -21.47
CA ARG A 991 3.85 15.22 -21.58
C ARG A 991 3.92 13.87 -20.86
N PRO A 992 4.86 12.98 -21.24
CA PRO A 992 5.13 11.74 -20.52
C PRO A 992 5.37 11.94 -19.01
N GLY A 993 4.81 11.05 -18.20
CA GLY A 993 4.95 11.04 -16.74
C GLY A 993 3.86 11.78 -15.97
N ILE A 994 2.92 12.47 -16.62
CA ILE A 994 1.83 13.23 -15.98
C ILE A 994 0.49 12.50 -16.15
N SER A 995 -0.31 12.29 -15.10
CA SER A 995 -1.70 11.80 -15.26
C SER A 995 -2.68 12.98 -15.36
N PHE A 996 -2.89 13.48 -16.57
CA PHE A 996 -3.84 14.58 -16.79
C PHE A 996 -5.28 14.14 -16.55
N ARG A 997 -6.05 14.94 -15.83
CA ARG A 997 -7.47 14.65 -15.58
C ARG A 997 -8.31 15.48 -16.54
N HIS A 998 -8.94 14.82 -17.50
CA HIS A 998 -9.71 15.50 -18.54
C HIS A 998 -11.09 15.94 -18.02
N VAL A 999 -11.14 17.11 -17.38
CA VAL A 999 -12.36 17.65 -16.75
C VAL A 999 -13.46 17.94 -17.77
N LEU A 1000 -13.10 18.44 -18.97
CA LEU A 1000 -14.05 18.69 -20.05
C LEU A 1000 -14.84 17.45 -20.49
N ASN A 1001 -14.35 16.24 -20.18
CA ASN A 1001 -15.11 15.01 -20.40
C ASN A 1001 -16.49 15.02 -19.70
N VAL A 1002 -16.64 15.76 -18.59
CA VAL A 1002 -17.95 15.94 -17.94
C VAL A 1002 -18.99 16.48 -18.91
N ALA A 1003 -18.64 17.49 -19.72
CA ALA A 1003 -19.57 18.06 -20.70
C ALA A 1003 -19.84 17.12 -21.88
N GLN A 1004 -18.92 16.18 -22.15
CA GLN A 1004 -19.03 15.19 -23.24
C GLN A 1004 -19.86 13.95 -22.83
N ARG A 1005 -20.20 13.80 -21.55
CA ARG A 1005 -21.05 12.71 -21.05
C ARG A 1005 -22.52 13.15 -21.04
N GLN A 1006 -23.41 12.22 -21.40
CA GLN A 1006 -24.84 12.45 -21.35
C GLN A 1006 -25.28 12.92 -19.94
N GLY A 1007 -25.92 14.09 -19.89
CA GLY A 1007 -26.38 14.72 -18.65
C GLY A 1007 -25.29 15.34 -17.76
N GLY A 1008 -24.01 15.21 -18.11
CA GLY A 1008 -22.90 15.67 -17.27
C GLY A 1008 -22.80 17.20 -17.17
N LEU A 1009 -23.00 17.93 -18.28
CA LEU A 1009 -23.02 19.41 -18.27
C LEU A 1009 -24.16 19.96 -17.39
N ALA A 1010 -25.36 19.40 -17.52
CA ALA A 1010 -26.53 19.78 -16.71
C ALA A 1010 -26.31 19.48 -15.22
N LEU A 1011 -25.73 18.31 -14.91
CA LEU A 1011 -25.37 17.94 -13.54
C LEU A 1011 -24.34 18.91 -12.95
N CYS A 1012 -23.26 19.17 -13.69
CA CYS A 1012 -22.18 20.07 -13.26
C CYS A 1012 -22.70 21.49 -12.97
N THR A 1013 -23.48 22.05 -13.89
CA THR A 1013 -24.03 23.41 -13.75
C THR A 1013 -25.09 23.51 -12.67
N SER A 1014 -25.92 22.47 -12.48
CA SER A 1014 -26.84 22.38 -11.34
C SER A 1014 -26.07 22.38 -10.00
N LEU A 1015 -24.96 21.64 -9.92
CA LEU A 1015 -24.08 21.63 -8.75
C LEU A 1015 -23.39 22.98 -8.53
N LEU A 1016 -22.87 23.64 -9.58
CA LEU A 1016 -22.32 24.99 -9.48
C LEU A 1016 -23.37 25.98 -8.96
N ARG A 1017 -24.60 25.93 -9.50
CA ARG A 1017 -25.70 26.81 -9.09
C ARG A 1017 -26.08 26.63 -7.63
N THR A 1018 -26.19 25.38 -7.17
CA THR A 1018 -26.62 25.03 -5.81
C THR A 1018 -25.53 25.23 -4.76
N GLN A 1019 -24.25 25.09 -5.12
CA GLN A 1019 -23.11 25.28 -4.22
C GLN A 1019 -22.71 26.76 -4.09
N PHE A 1020 -23.15 27.64 -4.99
CA PHE A 1020 -22.90 29.07 -4.88
C PHE A 1020 -23.52 29.62 -3.58
N LYS A 1021 -22.69 30.29 -2.79
CA LYS A 1021 -23.07 30.79 -1.45
C LYS A 1021 -23.71 32.17 -1.48
N GLY A 1022 -23.51 32.90 -2.59
CA GLY A 1022 -24.08 34.21 -2.79
C GLY A 1022 -25.51 34.14 -3.35
N ASP A 1023 -26.06 35.31 -3.62
CA ASP A 1023 -27.34 35.48 -4.28
C ASP A 1023 -27.11 35.75 -5.76
N TRP A 1024 -27.53 34.83 -6.63
CA TRP A 1024 -27.39 34.99 -8.08
C TRP A 1024 -28.09 36.25 -8.60
N GLY A 1025 -29.15 36.72 -7.94
CA GLY A 1025 -29.83 37.97 -8.30
C GLY A 1025 -29.01 39.24 -8.04
N LYS A 1026 -27.88 39.13 -7.31
CA LYS A 1026 -26.95 40.24 -7.04
C LYS A 1026 -25.67 40.16 -7.86
N VAL A 1027 -25.50 39.12 -8.68
CA VAL A 1027 -24.31 38.93 -9.52
C VAL A 1027 -24.50 39.78 -10.78
N GLY A 1028 -23.56 40.69 -11.02
CA GLY A 1028 -23.57 41.56 -12.19
C GLY A 1028 -23.04 40.88 -13.45
N ALA A 1029 -22.10 39.93 -13.31
CA ALA A 1029 -21.60 39.13 -14.43
C ALA A 1029 -21.02 37.79 -13.98
N VAL A 1030 -21.12 36.78 -14.85
CA VAL A 1030 -20.32 35.55 -14.80
C VAL A 1030 -19.11 35.74 -15.71
N ALA A 1031 -17.90 35.72 -15.17
CA ALA A 1031 -16.68 35.85 -15.96
C ALA A 1031 -16.03 34.47 -16.19
N CYS A 1032 -15.43 34.27 -17.35
CA CYS A 1032 -14.67 33.05 -17.63
C CYS A 1032 -13.53 33.31 -18.61
N CYS A 1033 -12.48 32.51 -18.51
CA CYS A 1033 -11.28 32.63 -19.33
C CYS A 1033 -11.06 31.33 -20.13
N GLU A 1034 -10.71 31.47 -21.41
CA GLU A 1034 -10.35 30.36 -22.30
C GLU A 1034 -11.44 29.29 -22.54
N ALA A 1035 -11.14 28.33 -23.43
CA ALA A 1035 -12.13 27.40 -23.97
C ALA A 1035 -12.79 26.49 -22.93
N GLY A 1036 -12.06 26.09 -21.88
CA GLY A 1036 -12.57 25.17 -20.86
C GLY A 1036 -13.66 25.80 -19.99
N GLY A 1037 -13.36 26.98 -19.43
CA GLY A 1037 -14.32 27.76 -18.64
C GLY A 1037 -15.57 28.18 -19.41
N PHE A 1038 -15.46 28.44 -20.72
CA PHE A 1038 -16.59 28.85 -21.56
C PHE A 1038 -17.75 27.84 -21.55
N VAL A 1039 -17.45 26.54 -21.55
CA VAL A 1039 -18.46 25.48 -21.60
C VAL A 1039 -19.36 25.51 -20.36
N TYR A 1040 -18.75 25.60 -19.18
CA TYR A 1040 -19.48 25.58 -17.91
C TYR A 1040 -20.11 26.93 -17.58
N ALA A 1041 -19.38 28.02 -17.83
CA ALA A 1041 -19.83 29.37 -17.54
C ALA A 1041 -21.04 29.77 -18.39
N SER A 1042 -21.05 29.46 -19.69
CA SER A 1042 -22.16 29.79 -20.59
C SER A 1042 -23.45 29.06 -20.19
N ALA A 1043 -23.36 27.75 -19.93
CA ALA A 1043 -24.50 26.95 -19.51
C ALA A 1043 -25.00 27.37 -18.12
N LEU A 1044 -24.12 27.75 -17.20
CA LEU A 1044 -24.52 28.28 -15.89
C LEU A 1044 -25.19 29.65 -16.02
N ALA A 1045 -24.57 30.59 -16.75
CA ALA A 1045 -25.07 31.95 -16.97
C ALA A 1045 -26.49 31.95 -17.56
N GLN A 1046 -26.76 31.04 -18.50
CA GLN A 1046 -28.10 30.82 -19.04
C GLN A 1046 -29.10 30.34 -17.96
N GLN A 1047 -28.69 29.41 -17.09
CA GLN A 1047 -29.56 28.88 -16.02
C GLN A 1047 -29.88 29.89 -14.92
N VAL A 1048 -28.94 30.80 -14.63
CA VAL A 1048 -29.12 31.82 -13.58
C VAL A 1048 -29.58 33.18 -14.11
N ASN A 1049 -29.65 33.33 -15.44
CA ASN A 1049 -30.02 34.56 -16.14
C ASN A 1049 -29.12 35.77 -15.76
N VAL A 1050 -27.80 35.57 -15.81
CA VAL A 1050 -26.78 36.59 -15.52
C VAL A 1050 -25.92 36.82 -16.76
N PRO A 1051 -25.48 38.07 -17.06
CA PRO A 1051 -24.60 38.36 -18.19
C PRO A 1051 -23.30 37.53 -18.15
N LEU A 1052 -22.84 37.07 -19.31
CA LEU A 1052 -21.58 36.34 -19.46
C LEU A 1052 -20.47 37.28 -19.97
N ALA A 1053 -19.41 37.44 -19.20
CA ALA A 1053 -18.22 38.21 -19.55
C ALA A 1053 -17.09 37.28 -20.02
N LEU A 1054 -16.73 37.36 -21.30
CA LEU A 1054 -15.69 36.52 -21.91
C LEU A 1054 -14.32 37.19 -21.81
N ILE A 1055 -13.36 36.48 -21.20
CA ILE A 1055 -11.95 36.85 -21.18
C ILE A 1055 -11.22 35.99 -22.23
N ARG A 1056 -10.56 36.64 -23.19
CA ARG A 1056 -9.92 35.98 -24.34
C ARG A 1056 -8.44 36.32 -24.42
N GLU A 1057 -7.70 35.54 -25.19
CA GLU A 1057 -6.35 35.93 -25.61
C GLU A 1057 -6.40 37.26 -26.38
N ALA A 1058 -5.41 38.13 -26.16
CA ALA A 1058 -5.39 39.48 -26.72
C ALA A 1058 -5.45 39.49 -28.25
N GLY A 1059 -6.18 40.46 -28.82
CA GLY A 1059 -6.44 40.57 -30.25
C GLY A 1059 -7.61 39.73 -30.76
N LYS A 1060 -8.42 39.15 -29.86
CA LYS A 1060 -9.62 38.37 -30.20
C LYS A 1060 -10.93 39.08 -29.83
N LEU A 1061 -10.86 40.25 -29.19
CA LEU A 1061 -12.01 41.09 -28.88
C LEU A 1061 -11.93 42.46 -29.61
N PRO A 1062 -13.06 43.07 -29.98
CA PRO A 1062 -13.06 44.42 -30.54
C PRO A 1062 -12.67 45.47 -29.47
N PRO A 1063 -11.85 46.48 -29.82
CA PRO A 1063 -11.48 47.56 -28.89
C PRO A 1063 -12.68 48.49 -28.58
N PRO A 1064 -12.71 49.14 -27.39
CA PRO A 1064 -11.65 49.19 -26.37
C PRO A 1064 -11.60 47.95 -25.45
N THR A 1065 -10.40 47.46 -25.18
CA THR A 1065 -10.12 46.32 -24.28
C THR A 1065 -9.17 46.71 -23.16
N VAL A 1066 -9.31 46.06 -21.99
CA VAL A 1066 -8.31 46.04 -20.92
C VAL A 1066 -7.51 44.76 -21.07
N SER A 1067 -6.19 44.78 -20.87
CA SER A 1067 -5.33 43.61 -21.09
C SER A 1067 -4.21 43.48 -20.05
N VAL A 1068 -3.96 42.25 -19.59
CA VAL A 1068 -2.87 41.89 -18.67
C VAL A 1068 -2.02 40.73 -19.20
N LYS A 1069 -0.80 40.57 -18.66
CA LYS A 1069 0.07 39.43 -18.99
C LYS A 1069 -0.40 38.18 -18.26
N LYS A 1070 -0.44 37.04 -18.95
CA LYS A 1070 -0.71 35.72 -18.39
C LYS A 1070 0.61 34.94 -18.23
N PRO A 1071 1.05 34.63 -16.99
CA PRO A 1071 2.25 33.83 -16.77
C PRO A 1071 2.09 32.40 -17.32
N SER A 1072 3.15 31.83 -17.87
CA SER A 1072 3.15 30.46 -18.38
C SER A 1072 3.05 29.44 -17.23
N SER A 1073 2.22 28.41 -17.41
CA SER A 1073 2.06 27.29 -16.47
C SER A 1073 2.92 26.11 -16.91
N HIS A 1074 3.62 25.47 -15.96
CA HIS A 1074 4.41 24.26 -16.24
C HIS A 1074 3.55 23.06 -16.67
N ILE A 1075 2.24 23.11 -16.39
CA ILE A 1075 1.27 22.07 -16.74
C ILE A 1075 0.75 22.23 -18.18
N SER A 1076 0.78 23.46 -18.73
CA SER A 1076 0.03 23.79 -19.96
C SER A 1076 0.93 24.12 -21.16
N GLY A 1077 2.25 24.17 -20.98
CA GLY A 1077 3.21 24.49 -22.04
C GLY A 1077 3.86 23.24 -22.66
N SER A 1078 3.88 23.16 -23.99
CA SER A 1078 4.90 22.44 -24.75
C SER A 1078 6.20 23.28 -24.69
N GLU A 1079 7.38 22.67 -24.64
CA GLU A 1079 8.67 23.37 -24.41
C GLU A 1079 9.13 24.28 -25.57
N ALA A 1080 8.27 24.56 -26.55
CA ALA A 1080 8.53 25.51 -27.63
C ALA A 1080 7.42 26.59 -27.64
N GLU A 1081 7.83 27.86 -27.77
CA GLU A 1081 7.04 29.12 -27.82
C GLU A 1081 6.73 29.74 -26.43
N ASP A 1082 7.06 30.98 -26.08
CA ASP A 1082 7.60 32.14 -26.80
C ASP A 1082 8.25 33.07 -25.72
N VAL A 1083 9.31 33.80 -26.08
CA VAL A 1083 10.08 34.67 -25.17
C VAL A 1083 9.29 35.94 -24.77
N GLY A 1084 8.07 36.13 -25.31
CA GLY A 1084 7.09 37.13 -24.88
C GLY A 1084 5.79 36.47 -24.38
N GLY A 1085 5.55 36.47 -23.06
CA GLY A 1085 4.38 35.80 -22.46
C GLY A 1085 3.01 36.24 -23.04
N LYS A 1086 2.07 35.28 -23.15
CA LYS A 1086 0.70 35.49 -23.66
C LYS A 1086 -0.05 36.56 -22.85
N ARG A 1087 -0.93 37.33 -23.50
CA ARG A 1087 -1.80 38.33 -22.86
C ARG A 1087 -3.25 37.91 -22.95
N ILE A 1088 -4.03 38.22 -21.91
CA ILE A 1088 -5.49 38.07 -21.92
C ILE A 1088 -6.14 39.45 -21.86
N GLU A 1089 -7.34 39.57 -22.42
CA GLU A 1089 -8.10 40.82 -22.50
C GLU A 1089 -9.60 40.60 -22.31
N MET A 1090 -10.30 41.66 -21.90
CA MET A 1090 -11.76 41.75 -21.87
C MET A 1090 -12.19 43.14 -22.35
N SER A 1091 -13.42 43.28 -22.87
CA SER A 1091 -13.96 44.58 -23.25
C SER A 1091 -14.08 45.50 -22.04
N GLN A 1092 -13.66 46.75 -22.18
CA GLN A 1092 -13.48 47.69 -21.05
C GLN A 1092 -14.77 47.98 -20.28
N ASP A 1093 -15.90 48.11 -21.00
CA ASP A 1093 -17.19 48.47 -20.42
C ASP A 1093 -18.12 47.26 -20.20
N LEU A 1094 -17.58 46.05 -20.24
CA LEU A 1094 -18.36 44.80 -20.16
C LEU A 1094 -18.97 44.57 -18.76
N ILE A 1095 -18.25 44.99 -17.72
CA ILE A 1095 -18.66 44.82 -16.32
C ILE A 1095 -18.67 46.20 -15.67
N PRO A 1096 -19.80 46.67 -15.12
CA PRO A 1096 -19.84 47.94 -14.39
C PRO A 1096 -18.85 47.93 -13.21
N ARG A 1097 -18.16 49.06 -12.99
CA ARG A 1097 -17.24 49.23 -11.86
C ARG A 1097 -17.95 48.92 -10.53
N GLY A 1098 -17.30 48.12 -9.68
CA GLY A 1098 -17.86 47.68 -8.40
C GLY A 1098 -18.98 46.63 -8.48
N ALA A 1099 -19.28 46.07 -9.66
CA ALA A 1099 -20.25 44.98 -9.78
C ALA A 1099 -19.71 43.66 -9.18
N SER A 1100 -20.63 42.82 -8.68
CA SER A 1100 -20.31 41.46 -8.22
C SER A 1100 -20.05 40.53 -9.39
N VAL A 1101 -18.92 39.83 -9.39
CA VAL A 1101 -18.47 38.94 -10.46
C VAL A 1101 -18.24 37.52 -9.94
N VAL A 1102 -18.84 36.54 -10.60
CA VAL A 1102 -18.53 35.13 -10.36
C VAL A 1102 -17.64 34.61 -11.49
N VAL A 1103 -16.39 34.30 -11.17
CA VAL A 1103 -15.45 33.69 -12.10
C VAL A 1103 -15.66 32.18 -12.12
N ILE A 1104 -15.93 31.62 -13.30
CA ILE A 1104 -16.07 30.18 -13.52
C ILE A 1104 -14.88 29.69 -14.36
N ASP A 1105 -14.18 28.68 -13.84
CA ASP A 1105 -13.10 27.99 -14.54
C ASP A 1105 -13.30 26.48 -14.50
N ASP A 1106 -12.70 25.75 -15.44
CA ASP A 1106 -12.76 24.29 -15.40
C ASP A 1106 -11.81 23.72 -14.33
N VAL A 1107 -10.61 24.30 -14.19
CA VAL A 1107 -9.54 23.75 -13.36
C VAL A 1107 -8.79 24.80 -12.54
N LEU A 1108 -8.66 24.57 -11.22
CA LEU A 1108 -7.64 25.20 -10.39
C LEU A 1108 -6.45 24.25 -10.20
N ALA A 1109 -5.34 24.52 -10.90
CA ALA A 1109 -4.06 23.81 -10.73
C ALA A 1109 -2.98 24.75 -10.16
N THR A 1110 -2.14 25.35 -11.02
CA THR A 1110 -1.06 26.28 -10.58
C THR A 1110 -1.57 27.65 -10.14
N GLY A 1111 -2.83 27.98 -10.36
CA GLY A 1111 -3.41 29.29 -10.06
C GLY A 1111 -3.01 30.43 -11.00
N LYS A 1112 -2.07 30.22 -11.93
CA LYS A 1112 -1.55 31.30 -12.82
C LYS A 1112 -2.60 31.90 -13.76
N THR A 1113 -3.53 31.10 -14.27
CA THR A 1113 -4.65 31.60 -15.10
C THR A 1113 -5.57 32.50 -14.28
N LEU A 1114 -6.01 32.02 -13.11
CA LEU A 1114 -6.86 32.80 -12.22
C LEU A 1114 -6.16 34.05 -11.70
N TYR A 1115 -4.86 34.00 -11.42
CA TYR A 1115 -4.07 35.18 -11.07
C TYR A 1115 -4.17 36.26 -12.16
N ALA A 1116 -3.99 35.91 -13.44
CA ALA A 1116 -4.14 36.85 -14.54
C ALA A 1116 -5.58 37.36 -14.67
N VAL A 1117 -6.59 36.49 -14.52
CA VAL A 1117 -8.01 36.90 -14.54
C VAL A 1117 -8.32 37.91 -13.44
N LEU A 1118 -7.81 37.68 -12.23
CA LEU A 1118 -8.03 38.56 -11.08
C LEU A 1118 -7.33 39.91 -11.27
N GLN A 1119 -6.11 39.93 -11.82
CA GLN A 1119 -5.45 41.17 -12.20
C GLN A 1119 -6.25 41.95 -13.25
N LEU A 1120 -6.81 41.26 -14.25
CA LEU A 1120 -7.62 41.88 -15.29
C LEU A 1120 -8.89 42.52 -14.71
N LEU A 1121 -9.57 41.83 -13.78
CA LEU A 1121 -10.75 42.36 -13.09
C LEU A 1121 -10.41 43.55 -12.19
N ALA A 1122 -9.25 43.54 -11.54
CA ALA A 1122 -8.77 44.68 -10.75
C ALA A 1122 -8.53 45.92 -11.63
N GLU A 1123 -7.88 45.76 -12.80
CA GLU A 1123 -7.70 46.84 -13.79
C GLU A 1123 -9.04 47.37 -14.32
N ALA A 1124 -10.06 46.51 -14.39
CA ALA A 1124 -11.43 46.90 -14.75
C ALA A 1124 -12.19 47.61 -13.62
N GLY A 1125 -11.59 47.78 -12.44
CA GLY A 1125 -12.20 48.45 -11.29
C GLY A 1125 -13.15 47.57 -10.48
N ILE A 1126 -12.93 46.25 -10.47
CA ILE A 1126 -13.65 45.31 -9.62
C ILE A 1126 -12.79 44.97 -8.40
N GLY A 1127 -13.26 45.34 -7.20
CA GLY A 1127 -12.60 45.01 -5.94
C GLY A 1127 -12.71 43.53 -5.57
N ASN A 1128 -11.70 42.99 -4.87
CA ASN A 1128 -11.62 41.59 -4.44
C ASN A 1128 -12.87 41.11 -3.67
N GLU A 1129 -13.47 41.99 -2.86
CA GLU A 1129 -14.66 41.71 -2.07
C GLU A 1129 -15.89 41.36 -2.91
N ASN A 1130 -15.91 41.83 -4.16
CA ASN A 1130 -16.97 41.61 -5.14
C ASN A 1130 -16.70 40.40 -6.06
N ILE A 1131 -15.60 39.68 -5.86
CA ILE A 1131 -15.23 38.53 -6.70
C ILE A 1131 -15.48 37.22 -5.94
N SER A 1132 -16.06 36.24 -6.62
CA SER A 1132 -16.14 34.85 -6.18
C SER A 1132 -15.68 33.91 -7.29
N ILE A 1133 -14.87 32.90 -6.95
CA ILE A 1133 -14.37 31.91 -7.91
C ILE A 1133 -15.05 30.57 -7.64
N MET A 1134 -15.52 29.92 -8.70
CA MET A 1134 -15.94 28.52 -8.66
C MET A 1134 -15.24 27.74 -9.78
N VAL A 1135 -14.62 26.61 -9.41
CA VAL A 1135 -13.96 25.71 -10.37
C VAL A 1135 -14.60 24.33 -10.36
N VAL A 1136 -14.61 23.66 -11.52
CA VAL A 1136 -15.15 22.30 -11.62
C VAL A 1136 -14.24 21.29 -10.90
N ALA A 1137 -12.92 21.38 -11.09
CA ALA A 1137 -11.96 20.55 -10.39
C ALA A 1137 -10.77 21.36 -9.85
N GLU A 1138 -10.20 20.89 -8.74
CA GLU A 1138 -8.96 21.40 -8.17
C GLU A 1138 -7.91 20.30 -8.06
N PHE A 1139 -6.66 20.65 -8.30
CA PHE A 1139 -5.46 19.81 -8.17
C PHE A 1139 -4.50 20.44 -7.14
N PRO A 1140 -4.69 20.18 -5.83
CA PRO A 1140 -4.00 20.90 -4.77
C PRO A 1140 -2.48 20.77 -4.80
N VAL A 1141 -1.95 19.66 -5.33
CA VAL A 1141 -0.51 19.38 -5.43
C VAL A 1141 0.28 20.47 -6.20
N HIS A 1142 -0.40 21.29 -7.00
CA HIS A 1142 0.22 22.37 -7.76
C HIS A 1142 0.18 23.73 -7.06
N HIS A 1143 -0.23 23.79 -5.77
CA HIS A 1143 -0.15 24.98 -4.91
C HIS A 1143 -0.89 26.23 -5.44
N GLY A 1144 -1.96 26.06 -6.22
CA GLY A 1144 -2.68 27.18 -6.82
C GLY A 1144 -3.32 28.15 -5.82
N ARG A 1145 -3.91 27.64 -4.73
CA ARG A 1145 -4.47 28.50 -3.68
C ARG A 1145 -3.40 29.30 -2.93
N GLU A 1146 -2.27 28.66 -2.66
CA GLU A 1146 -1.12 29.30 -2.01
C GLU A 1146 -0.53 30.42 -2.88
N LEU A 1147 -0.42 30.18 -4.19
CA LEU A 1147 0.00 31.21 -5.15
C LEU A 1147 -0.94 32.43 -5.10
N LEU A 1148 -2.25 32.23 -5.16
CA LEU A 1148 -3.23 33.33 -5.11
C LEU A 1148 -3.16 34.09 -3.78
N TYR A 1149 -3.02 33.36 -2.67
CA TYR A 1149 -2.86 33.94 -1.34
C TYR A 1149 -1.63 34.86 -1.25
N HIS A 1150 -0.45 34.39 -1.68
CA HIS A 1150 0.79 35.18 -1.64
C HIS A 1150 0.79 36.40 -2.55
N HIS A 1151 -0.07 36.43 -3.58
CA HIS A 1151 -0.21 37.57 -4.48
C HIS A 1151 -1.34 38.53 -4.09
N GLY A 1152 -1.85 38.44 -2.85
CA GLY A 1152 -2.82 39.41 -2.32
C GLY A 1152 -4.27 39.12 -2.69
N PHE A 1153 -4.58 37.93 -3.21
CA PHE A 1153 -5.95 37.49 -3.53
C PHE A 1153 -6.52 36.52 -2.49
N GLY A 1154 -5.97 36.52 -1.26
CA GLY A 1154 -6.39 35.65 -0.17
C GLY A 1154 -7.81 35.93 0.34
N ASP A 1155 -8.32 37.13 0.13
CA ASP A 1155 -9.65 37.60 0.53
C ASP A 1155 -10.76 37.24 -0.48
N ILE A 1156 -10.43 36.55 -1.56
CA ILE A 1156 -11.39 36.07 -2.58
C ILE A 1156 -11.91 34.67 -2.21
N SER A 1157 -13.23 34.48 -2.32
CA SER A 1157 -13.85 33.17 -2.06
C SER A 1157 -13.59 32.20 -3.22
N ILE A 1158 -12.89 31.09 -2.97
CA ILE A 1158 -12.62 30.04 -3.97
C ILE A 1158 -13.31 28.72 -3.59
N GLN A 1159 -14.16 28.22 -4.48
CA GLN A 1159 -14.90 26.96 -4.31
C GLN A 1159 -14.58 25.98 -5.42
N SER A 1160 -14.40 24.70 -5.07
CA SER A 1160 -14.09 23.64 -6.03
C SER A 1160 -15.17 22.57 -5.94
N LEU A 1161 -15.74 22.16 -7.08
CA LEU A 1161 -16.73 21.08 -7.09
C LEU A 1161 -16.11 19.71 -6.90
N LEU A 1162 -14.92 19.46 -7.43
CA LEU A 1162 -14.18 18.20 -7.32
C LEU A 1162 -12.73 18.48 -6.90
N VAL A 1163 -12.09 17.52 -6.25
CA VAL A 1163 -10.67 17.58 -5.88
C VAL A 1163 -10.04 16.24 -6.21
N PHE A 1164 -8.93 16.25 -6.92
CA PHE A 1164 -8.22 15.05 -7.35
C PHE A 1164 -6.72 15.15 -7.05
N ASP A 1165 -6.06 13.99 -6.98
CA ASP A 1165 -4.62 13.93 -7.14
C ASP A 1165 -4.20 14.52 -8.50
N GLY A 1166 -3.18 15.38 -8.46
CA GLY A 1166 -2.59 16.03 -9.65
C GLY A 1166 -1.27 15.38 -10.07
N VAL A 1167 -1.12 14.07 -9.85
CA VAL A 1167 0.10 13.31 -10.20
C VAL A 1167 -0.04 12.72 -11.59
#